data_AF-A0A0B9AG03-F1
#
_entry.id   AF-A0A0B9AG03-F1
#
_cell.length_a   1.000
_cell.length_b   1.000
_cell.length_c   1.000
_cell.angle_alpha   90.00
_cell.angle_beta   90.00
_cell.angle_gamma   90.00
#
_symmetry.space_group_name_H-M   'P 1'
#
loop_
_entity.id
_entity.type
_entity.pdbx_description
1 polymer ?
#
loop_
_entity_poly.entity_id
_entity_poly.type
_entity_poly.pdbx_seq_one_letter_code
_entity_poly.pdbx_strand_id
1 'polypeptide(L)'
;MRCTPADVLTAIAELQSGVELSGTHHENFPMRAEQAAAVEQTQTYYQSRWAEDPKATPRFLWNAKMRFGKTFTSYQLAKRLGAKRVLVVTFKPAVEDAWEADLKSHQDFDGWRYISAQAGGDPAEVPDDVPLVYFGSFQDLLGRDRATGNIKAKNESIHLTDWDLVIFDEYHFGAWRDTAKELFEGEEAAVVKEQAKLEADLDAVNEELEVLSQSETAFLPIRTRAYLYLSGTPFKALATGEFIEEQIFNWTYTDEQRAKAEWATARPGERNPYGALPQMRLLTYQMPEELLAIASGGEFDEFDLNEFFKANGAGPLAQFVHKDEVQKWLNIIRGSGPAQTIESLKTGTRPPWPYSDVRLLPYLNHSFWFLPTVAACEAMKNLLEEDQNVFWKDYKAIVAAGTAAGIGLNALPPVRNAIGNGHDTKTITLSCGKLTTGVTVPQWSSILMLRNLKSPESYFQAAFRVQSPWSIKNPEGDDPNREEVLKPVCFVFDFAPTRALRQISEYGIGLSNDPKKTPEQQVADLVSFLPVLAYDGANMMQIDAGSILDYAMAGTSATLLARKWESAMLVNVDNDTLARVLSNEEAMAAVERIEGWRALGDNVIETIINKSEKVKDLKKKAKEGDLSEKEKRELTDEEKEYKSLRKKVQEKLIKFATRIPAFMYLTDYRENTLQDVITKIEPVLFRTVTGLTVADFDLLVRLKVFNTERMNAAVFAFKRYEDASLRYTGIDSHEGLTHIGGYDTVIAKD
;
A
#
# COMPACT_ATOMS: atom_id res chain seq x y z
N MET A 1 46.67 -14.68 2.44
CA MET A 1 45.24 -14.60 2.10
C MET A 1 44.60 -13.55 2.99
N ARG A 2 43.74 -12.69 2.44
CA ARG A 2 42.82 -11.85 3.23
C ARG A 2 41.46 -12.53 3.15
N CYS A 3 40.90 -12.93 4.28
CA CYS A 3 39.55 -13.47 4.35
C CYS A 3 38.61 -12.35 4.81
N THR A 4 37.45 -12.22 4.17
CA THR A 4 36.35 -11.38 4.61
C THR A 4 35.50 -12.11 5.66
N PRO A 5 34.66 -11.41 6.45
CA PRO A 5 33.72 -12.07 7.35
C PRO A 5 32.78 -13.06 6.65
N ALA A 6 32.38 -12.79 5.41
CA ALA A 6 31.55 -13.69 4.61
C ALA A 6 32.30 -14.99 4.26
N ASP A 7 33.58 -14.91 3.90
CA ASP A 7 34.40 -16.10 3.61
C ASP A 7 34.53 -17.02 4.85
N VAL A 8 34.61 -16.42 6.04
CA VAL A 8 34.65 -17.18 7.31
C VAL A 8 33.31 -17.86 7.57
N LEU A 9 32.18 -17.16 7.32
CA LEU A 9 30.85 -17.74 7.48
C LEU A 9 30.59 -18.88 6.48
N THR A 10 31.01 -18.72 5.22
CA THR A 10 30.93 -19.81 4.22
C THR A 10 31.71 -21.03 4.70
N ALA A 11 32.97 -20.86 5.11
CA ALA A 11 33.77 -21.98 5.61
C ALA A 11 33.14 -22.68 6.84
N ILE A 12 32.50 -21.92 7.75
CA ILE A 12 31.75 -22.49 8.87
C ILE A 12 30.55 -23.30 8.37
N ALA A 13 29.79 -22.77 7.40
CA ALA A 13 28.63 -23.45 6.83
C ALA A 13 29.02 -24.74 6.09
N GLU A 14 30.12 -24.73 5.33
CA GLU A 14 30.67 -25.93 4.67
C GLU A 14 31.09 -26.99 5.69
N LEU A 15 31.76 -26.59 6.77
CA LEU A 15 32.15 -27.49 7.85
C LEU A 15 30.96 -28.10 8.59
N GLN A 16 29.88 -27.33 8.77
CA GLN A 16 28.65 -27.80 9.43
C GLN A 16 27.82 -28.74 8.54
N SER A 17 27.74 -28.43 7.24
CA SER A 17 26.90 -29.16 6.28
C SER A 17 27.61 -30.34 5.60
N GLY A 18 28.95 -30.31 5.53
CA GLY A 18 29.76 -31.26 4.77
C GLY A 18 29.68 -31.06 3.25
N VAL A 19 29.17 -29.91 2.79
CA VAL A 19 28.99 -29.57 1.37
C VAL A 19 29.91 -28.39 1.03
N GLU A 20 30.63 -28.47 -0.08
CA GLU A 20 31.38 -27.32 -0.62
C GLU A 20 30.39 -26.34 -1.30
N LEU A 21 30.51 -25.05 -0.98
CA LEU A 21 29.62 -23.99 -1.42
C LEU A 21 30.39 -22.97 -2.27
N SER A 22 29.78 -22.45 -3.33
CA SER A 22 30.44 -21.39 -4.10
C SER A 22 30.27 -20.03 -3.41
N GLY A 23 31.31 -19.19 -3.37
CA GLY A 23 31.20 -17.78 -2.94
C GLY A 23 30.66 -17.58 -1.51
N THR A 24 29.58 -16.79 -1.37
CA THR A 24 29.05 -16.31 -0.07
C THR A 24 27.74 -17.00 0.35
N HIS A 25 27.44 -18.21 -0.12
CA HIS A 25 26.17 -18.92 0.15
C HIS A 25 26.08 -19.54 1.56
N HIS A 26 26.34 -18.76 2.61
CA HIS A 26 26.45 -19.23 3.98
C HIS A 26 25.12 -19.32 4.76
N GLU A 27 24.02 -18.78 4.22
CA GLU A 27 22.71 -18.81 4.88
C GLU A 27 21.98 -20.12 4.59
N ASN A 28 21.33 -20.67 5.63
CA ASN A 28 20.69 -21.99 5.61
C ASN A 28 19.33 -22.02 6.34
N PHE A 29 18.69 -20.87 6.51
CA PHE A 29 17.43 -20.80 7.25
C PHE A 29 16.27 -21.44 6.44
N PRO A 30 15.38 -22.20 7.08
CA PRO A 30 14.26 -22.81 6.38
C PRO A 30 13.15 -21.77 6.09
N MET A 31 12.25 -22.12 5.16
CA MET A 31 10.98 -21.42 5.02
C MET A 31 10.17 -21.46 6.32
N ARG A 32 9.57 -20.33 6.66
CA ARG A 32 8.51 -20.26 7.68
C ARG A 32 7.24 -20.95 7.19
N ALA A 33 6.32 -21.27 8.09
CA ALA A 33 5.12 -22.05 7.78
C ALA A 33 4.26 -21.39 6.69
N GLU A 34 4.08 -20.06 6.77
CA GLU A 34 3.33 -19.28 5.79
C GLU A 34 4.02 -19.22 4.42
N GLN A 35 5.36 -19.22 4.38
CA GLN A 35 6.13 -19.20 3.14
C GLN A 35 6.01 -20.55 2.44
N ALA A 36 6.10 -21.65 3.20
CA ALA A 36 5.87 -23.00 2.69
C ALA A 36 4.44 -23.16 2.17
N ALA A 37 3.44 -22.63 2.89
CA ALA A 37 2.04 -22.65 2.47
C ALA A 37 1.80 -21.82 1.19
N ALA A 38 2.42 -20.64 1.07
CA ALA A 38 2.35 -19.82 -0.15
C ALA A 38 2.90 -20.58 -1.36
N VAL A 39 4.08 -21.20 -1.21
CA VAL A 39 4.73 -21.99 -2.24
C VAL A 39 3.87 -23.21 -2.63
N GLU A 40 3.34 -23.93 -1.65
CA GLU A 40 2.51 -25.11 -1.88
C GLU A 40 1.21 -24.76 -2.59
N GLN A 41 0.46 -23.77 -2.10
CA GLN A 41 -0.81 -23.34 -2.72
C GLN A 41 -0.60 -22.89 -4.16
N THR A 42 0.43 -22.07 -4.42
CA THR A 42 0.75 -21.62 -5.78
C THR A 42 1.14 -22.78 -6.69
N GLN A 43 1.98 -23.71 -6.22
CA GLN A 43 2.36 -24.87 -7.01
C GLN A 43 1.15 -25.75 -7.34
N THR A 44 0.31 -26.07 -6.35
CA THR A 44 -0.89 -26.89 -6.54
C THR A 44 -1.85 -26.23 -7.53
N TYR A 45 -2.02 -24.91 -7.42
CA TYR A 45 -2.85 -24.15 -8.36
C TYR A 45 -2.28 -24.19 -9.78
N TYR A 46 -0.97 -23.99 -9.97
CA TYR A 46 -0.38 -24.07 -11.31
C TYR A 46 -0.49 -25.47 -11.92
N GLN A 47 -0.24 -26.51 -11.12
CA GLN A 47 -0.34 -27.90 -11.56
C GLN A 47 -1.77 -28.27 -11.96
N SER A 48 -2.79 -27.82 -11.21
CA SER A 48 -4.19 -28.08 -11.57
C SER A 48 -4.54 -27.44 -12.91
N ARG A 49 -4.11 -26.19 -13.14
CA ARG A 49 -4.35 -25.48 -14.41
C ARG A 49 -3.62 -26.12 -15.59
N TRP A 50 -2.38 -26.57 -15.40
CA TRP A 50 -1.65 -27.29 -16.45
C TRP A 50 -2.18 -28.70 -16.71
N ALA A 51 -2.81 -29.34 -15.72
CA ALA A 51 -3.48 -30.62 -15.90
C ALA A 51 -4.78 -30.47 -16.72
N GLU A 52 -5.50 -29.36 -16.53
CA GLU A 52 -6.69 -29.01 -17.33
C GLU A 52 -6.31 -28.57 -18.75
N ASP A 53 -5.32 -27.70 -18.89
CA ASP A 53 -4.78 -27.23 -20.17
C ASP A 53 -3.25 -27.08 -20.08
N PRO A 54 -2.48 -27.95 -20.76
CA PRO A 54 -1.02 -27.87 -20.78
C PRO A 54 -0.45 -26.56 -21.35
N LYS A 55 -1.26 -25.78 -22.08
CA LYS A 55 -0.89 -24.47 -22.62
C LYS A 55 -1.36 -23.30 -21.73
N ALA A 56 -2.03 -23.58 -20.62
CA ALA A 56 -2.45 -22.54 -19.69
C ALA A 56 -1.24 -21.79 -19.12
N THR A 57 -1.40 -20.49 -18.97
CA THR A 57 -0.44 -19.61 -18.29
C THR A 57 -1.09 -19.11 -16.99
N PRO A 58 -1.12 -19.92 -15.93
CA PRO A 58 -1.80 -19.56 -14.70
C PRO A 58 -1.16 -18.36 -14.00
N ARG A 59 -1.98 -17.66 -13.23
CA ARG A 59 -1.64 -16.42 -12.51
C ARG A 59 -1.94 -16.58 -11.03
N PHE A 60 -1.06 -16.05 -10.19
CA PHE A 60 -1.21 -16.14 -8.74
C PHE A 60 -0.69 -14.88 -8.04
N LEU A 61 -1.45 -14.36 -7.08
CA LEU A 61 -1.13 -13.18 -6.29
C LEU A 61 -0.74 -13.57 -4.87
N TRP A 62 0.42 -13.12 -4.41
CA TRP A 62 0.78 -13.07 -3.00
C TRP A 62 0.49 -11.67 -2.47
N ASN A 63 -0.63 -11.53 -1.77
CA ASN A 63 -0.91 -10.41 -0.87
C ASN A 63 -0.13 -10.65 0.43
N ALA A 64 1.16 -10.36 0.40
CA ALA A 64 2.09 -10.66 1.47
C ALA A 64 2.74 -9.38 1.97
N LYS A 65 2.56 -9.09 3.27
CA LYS A 65 3.05 -7.85 3.88
C LYS A 65 4.55 -7.62 3.69
N MET A 66 4.99 -6.41 3.99
CA MET A 66 6.41 -6.08 4.02
C MET A 66 7.13 -6.97 5.05
N ARG A 67 8.38 -7.40 4.76
CA ARG A 67 9.14 -8.37 5.59
C ARG A 67 8.58 -9.80 5.63
N PHE A 68 7.68 -10.17 4.72
CA PHE A 68 7.32 -11.58 4.48
C PHE A 68 8.52 -12.43 3.99
N GLY A 69 9.53 -11.80 3.36
CA GLY A 69 10.62 -12.52 2.69
C GLY A 69 10.21 -12.97 1.28
N LYS A 70 9.56 -12.08 0.52
CA LYS A 70 8.99 -12.38 -0.80
C LYS A 70 10.03 -12.89 -1.79
N THR A 71 11.18 -12.23 -1.86
CA THR A 71 12.37 -12.61 -2.64
C THR A 71 12.76 -14.07 -2.42
N PHE A 72 13.17 -14.41 -1.20
CA PHE A 72 13.49 -15.79 -0.81
C PHE A 72 12.37 -16.79 -1.13
N THR A 73 11.12 -16.49 -0.76
CA THR A 73 9.99 -17.40 -0.98
C THR A 73 9.71 -17.61 -2.47
N SER A 74 9.90 -16.59 -3.31
CA SER A 74 9.74 -16.69 -4.76
C SER A 74 10.82 -17.57 -5.39
N TYR A 75 12.06 -17.50 -4.91
CA TYR A 75 13.11 -18.43 -5.36
C TYR A 75 12.84 -19.88 -4.91
N GLN A 76 12.28 -20.07 -3.72
CA GLN A 76 11.81 -21.40 -3.28
C GLN A 76 10.67 -21.93 -4.15
N LEU A 77 9.73 -21.09 -4.57
CA LEU A 77 8.72 -21.47 -5.56
C LEU A 77 9.36 -21.88 -6.88
N ALA A 78 10.28 -21.07 -7.43
CA ALA A 78 10.98 -21.36 -8.67
C ALA A 78 11.73 -22.71 -8.60
N LYS A 79 12.46 -22.95 -7.50
CA LYS A 79 13.13 -24.23 -7.22
C LYS A 79 12.14 -25.40 -7.18
N ARG A 80 11.00 -25.24 -6.51
CA ARG A 80 9.97 -26.29 -6.38
C ARG A 80 9.23 -26.58 -7.69
N LEU A 81 9.12 -25.58 -8.57
CA LEU A 81 8.61 -25.74 -9.94
C LEU A 81 9.65 -26.32 -10.91
N GLY A 82 10.93 -26.40 -10.50
CA GLY A 82 12.03 -26.78 -11.39
C GLY A 82 12.31 -25.73 -12.47
N ALA A 83 11.98 -24.46 -12.22
CA ALA A 83 12.17 -23.36 -13.14
C ALA A 83 13.66 -23.05 -13.32
N LYS A 84 14.11 -22.91 -14.57
CA LYS A 84 15.49 -22.56 -14.94
C LYS A 84 15.63 -21.16 -15.53
N ARG A 85 14.54 -20.59 -16.04
CA ARG A 85 14.50 -19.21 -16.53
C ARG A 85 13.45 -18.44 -15.74
N VAL A 86 13.91 -17.57 -14.85
CA VAL A 86 13.05 -16.73 -14.00
C VAL A 86 13.26 -15.27 -14.36
N LEU A 87 12.19 -14.57 -14.72
CA LEU A 87 12.22 -13.14 -14.98
C LEU A 87 11.54 -12.40 -13.82
N VAL A 88 12.27 -11.50 -13.18
CA VAL A 88 11.74 -10.61 -12.14
C VAL A 88 11.59 -9.22 -12.73
N VAL A 89 10.38 -8.68 -12.66
CA VAL A 89 10.03 -7.37 -13.18
C VAL A 89 9.48 -6.49 -12.06
N THR A 90 10.02 -5.28 -11.93
CA THR A 90 9.58 -4.32 -10.90
C THR A 90 9.42 -2.90 -11.44
N PHE A 91 8.59 -2.10 -10.79
CA PHE A 91 8.57 -0.65 -10.99
C PHE A 91 9.58 0.10 -10.13
N LYS A 92 10.19 -0.57 -9.14
CA LYS A 92 11.09 0.06 -8.16
C LYS A 92 12.47 -0.56 -8.25
N PRO A 93 13.38 -0.06 -9.12
CA PRO A 93 14.73 -0.61 -9.29
C PRO A 93 15.52 -0.74 -7.97
N ALA A 94 15.21 0.08 -6.96
CA ALA A 94 15.85 0.03 -5.64
C ALA A 94 15.65 -1.30 -4.87
N VAL A 95 14.77 -2.20 -5.30
CA VAL A 95 14.61 -3.53 -4.68
C VAL A 95 15.64 -4.56 -5.17
N GLU A 96 16.41 -4.24 -6.22
CA GLU A 96 17.38 -5.14 -6.86
C GLU A 96 18.37 -5.76 -5.88
N ASP A 97 18.95 -4.95 -4.98
CA ASP A 97 19.90 -5.40 -3.97
C ASP A 97 19.36 -6.56 -3.12
N ALA A 98 18.06 -6.54 -2.80
CA ALA A 98 17.44 -7.59 -2.01
C ALA A 98 17.26 -8.89 -2.81
N TRP A 99 16.90 -8.79 -4.09
CA TRP A 99 16.79 -9.94 -4.99
C TRP A 99 18.17 -10.58 -5.25
N GLU A 100 19.20 -9.76 -5.46
CA GLU A 100 20.57 -10.24 -5.67
C GLU A 100 21.16 -10.87 -4.40
N ALA A 101 21.00 -10.21 -3.25
CA ALA A 101 21.54 -10.68 -1.98
C ALA A 101 20.97 -12.04 -1.59
N ASP A 102 19.63 -12.18 -1.59
CA ASP A 102 18.96 -13.44 -1.19
C ASP A 102 19.36 -14.61 -2.10
N LEU A 103 19.65 -14.37 -3.39
CA LEU A 103 20.12 -15.41 -4.30
C LEU A 103 21.56 -15.81 -4.00
N LYS A 104 22.44 -14.84 -3.73
CA LYS A 104 23.89 -15.06 -3.51
C LYS A 104 24.27 -15.48 -2.10
N SER A 105 23.37 -15.32 -1.12
CA SER A 105 23.66 -15.61 0.29
C SER A 105 23.16 -16.97 0.74
N HIS A 106 22.15 -17.55 0.09
CA HIS A 106 21.47 -18.74 0.58
C HIS A 106 21.90 -20.02 -0.14
N GLN A 107 22.30 -21.06 0.62
CA GLN A 107 22.80 -22.34 0.09
C GLN A 107 21.85 -23.04 -0.89
N ASP A 108 20.54 -22.84 -0.75
CA ASP A 108 19.53 -23.46 -1.63
C ASP A 108 19.64 -23.03 -3.10
N PHE A 109 20.27 -21.90 -3.36
CA PHE A 109 20.41 -21.30 -4.68
C PHE A 109 21.87 -21.31 -5.16
N ASP A 110 22.73 -22.09 -4.51
CA ASP A 110 24.11 -22.26 -4.96
C ASP A 110 24.15 -22.71 -6.43
N GLY A 111 25.03 -22.09 -7.20
CA GLY A 111 25.14 -22.28 -8.65
C GLY A 111 24.11 -21.54 -9.52
N TRP A 112 23.13 -20.83 -8.96
CA TRP A 112 22.22 -19.99 -9.73
C TRP A 112 22.93 -18.73 -10.26
N ARG A 113 22.53 -18.26 -11.43
CA ARG A 113 23.04 -17.03 -12.04
C ARG A 113 22.06 -15.87 -11.84
N TYR A 114 22.60 -14.72 -11.46
CA TYR A 114 21.87 -13.46 -11.39
C TYR A 114 22.37 -12.53 -12.48
N ILE A 115 21.45 -11.99 -13.28
CA ILE A 115 21.74 -10.98 -14.31
C ILE A 115 20.78 -9.80 -14.15
N SER A 116 21.30 -8.60 -14.33
CA SER A 116 20.52 -7.37 -14.40
C SER A 116 21.27 -6.33 -15.22
N ALA A 117 20.64 -5.18 -15.49
CA ALA A 117 21.32 -4.05 -16.13
C ALA A 117 22.52 -3.53 -15.32
N GLN A 118 22.52 -3.68 -13.98
CA GLN A 118 23.61 -3.22 -13.11
C GLN A 118 24.68 -4.29 -12.92
N ALA A 119 24.29 -5.55 -12.70
CA ALA A 119 25.20 -6.67 -12.52
C ALA A 119 25.90 -7.06 -13.84
N GLY A 120 25.26 -6.78 -14.98
CA GLY A 120 25.75 -7.12 -16.31
C GLY A 120 25.60 -8.60 -16.66
N GLY A 121 25.88 -8.93 -17.93
CA GLY A 121 25.74 -10.27 -18.50
C GLY A 121 24.62 -10.37 -19.54
N ASP A 122 24.72 -11.34 -20.43
CA ASP A 122 23.68 -11.66 -21.40
C ASP A 122 22.97 -12.97 -20.99
N PRO A 123 21.64 -12.96 -20.81
CA PRO A 123 20.85 -14.18 -20.59
C PRO A 123 21.14 -15.31 -21.57
N ALA A 124 21.46 -14.98 -22.83
CA ALA A 124 21.73 -15.94 -23.89
C ALA A 124 23.07 -16.69 -23.70
N GLU A 125 23.99 -16.16 -22.90
CA GLU A 125 25.29 -16.79 -22.62
C GLU A 125 25.23 -17.80 -21.46
N VAL A 126 24.10 -17.88 -20.74
CA VAL A 126 23.94 -18.81 -19.62
C VAL A 126 23.51 -20.19 -20.12
N PRO A 127 24.23 -21.27 -19.78
CA PRO A 127 23.83 -22.63 -20.17
C PRO A 127 22.39 -22.97 -19.75
N ASP A 128 21.69 -23.74 -20.58
CA ASP A 128 20.29 -24.16 -20.35
C ASP A 128 20.11 -25.02 -19.09
N ASP A 129 21.17 -25.68 -18.64
CA ASP A 129 21.13 -26.49 -17.44
C ASP A 129 21.26 -25.69 -16.14
N VAL A 130 21.80 -24.47 -16.22
CA VAL A 130 22.04 -23.56 -15.08
C VAL A 130 20.84 -22.64 -14.86
N PRO A 131 20.22 -22.63 -13.67
CA PRO A 131 19.15 -21.70 -13.35
C PRO A 131 19.61 -20.23 -13.43
N LEU A 132 18.79 -19.41 -14.08
CA LEU A 132 19.03 -17.99 -14.31
C LEU A 132 17.85 -17.18 -13.77
N VAL A 133 18.18 -16.17 -12.97
CA VAL A 133 17.30 -15.07 -12.60
C VAL A 133 17.74 -13.83 -13.36
N TYR A 134 16.84 -13.28 -14.18
CA TYR A 134 17.01 -11.95 -14.76
C TYR A 134 16.15 -10.95 -14.01
N PHE A 135 16.76 -9.88 -13.53
CA PHE A 135 16.06 -8.78 -12.88
C PHE A 135 16.06 -7.54 -13.77
N GLY A 136 14.87 -6.99 -14.02
CA GLY A 136 14.70 -5.78 -14.82
C GLY A 136 13.60 -4.88 -14.29
N SER A 137 13.74 -3.58 -14.50
CA SER A 137 12.64 -2.65 -14.28
C SER A 137 11.69 -2.63 -15.47
N PHE A 138 10.42 -2.30 -15.25
CA PHE A 138 9.46 -2.13 -16.35
C PHE A 138 9.93 -1.12 -17.39
N GLN A 139 10.50 0.00 -16.95
CA GLN A 139 11.05 1.04 -17.82
C GLN A 139 12.17 0.50 -18.70
N ASP A 140 13.02 -0.35 -18.13
CA ASP A 140 14.12 -0.93 -18.88
C ASP A 140 13.59 -1.92 -19.92
N LEU A 141 12.76 -2.87 -19.48
CA LEU A 141 12.24 -3.97 -20.30
C LEU A 141 11.26 -3.52 -21.40
N LEU A 142 10.42 -2.52 -21.13
CA LEU A 142 9.42 -2.01 -22.06
C LEU A 142 9.90 -0.84 -22.93
N GLY A 143 11.04 -0.24 -22.58
CA GLY A 143 11.53 0.92 -23.31
C GLY A 143 11.79 0.59 -24.78
N ARG A 144 11.10 1.27 -25.69
CA ARG A 144 11.33 1.20 -27.14
C ARG A 144 12.35 2.24 -27.57
N ASP A 145 13.07 1.97 -28.65
CA ASP A 145 13.93 2.96 -29.28
C ASP A 145 13.08 4.11 -29.85
N ARG A 146 13.36 5.35 -29.42
CA ARG A 146 12.53 6.52 -29.75
C ARG A 146 12.54 6.90 -31.24
N ALA A 147 13.54 6.45 -32.00
CA ALA A 147 13.64 6.74 -33.43
C ALA A 147 12.92 5.70 -34.30
N THR A 148 12.81 4.46 -33.83
CA THR A 148 12.30 3.32 -34.61
C THR A 148 11.02 2.69 -34.05
N GLY A 149 10.66 2.97 -32.79
CA GLY A 149 9.52 2.35 -32.11
C GLY A 149 9.69 0.86 -31.79
N ASN A 150 10.88 0.29 -32.05
CA ASN A 150 11.20 -1.12 -31.84
C ASN A 150 11.70 -1.38 -30.42
N ILE A 151 11.65 -2.64 -29.99
CA ILE A 151 12.28 -3.10 -28.73
C ILE A 151 13.76 -2.71 -28.76
N LYS A 152 14.29 -2.18 -27.65
CA LYS A 152 15.73 -1.89 -27.52
C LYS A 152 16.53 -3.16 -27.81
N ALA A 153 17.53 -3.10 -28.70
CA ALA A 153 18.34 -4.26 -29.08
C ALA A 153 18.93 -5.02 -27.87
N LYS A 154 19.29 -4.31 -26.80
CA LYS A 154 19.78 -4.91 -25.54
C LYS A 154 18.76 -5.79 -24.79
N ASN A 155 17.48 -5.68 -25.10
CA ASN A 155 16.40 -6.46 -24.49
C ASN A 155 15.84 -7.53 -25.43
N GLU A 156 16.36 -7.65 -26.66
CA GLU A 156 15.83 -8.58 -27.66
C GLU A 156 15.89 -10.03 -27.15
N SER A 157 16.98 -10.43 -26.49
CA SER A 157 17.14 -11.75 -25.89
C SER A 157 16.07 -12.08 -24.84
N ILE A 158 15.57 -11.07 -24.11
CA ILE A 158 14.54 -11.24 -23.07
C ILE A 158 13.19 -11.62 -23.69
N HIS A 159 12.86 -11.04 -24.84
CA HIS A 159 11.62 -11.33 -25.56
C HIS A 159 11.65 -12.64 -26.35
N LEU A 160 12.85 -13.11 -26.70
CA LEU A 160 13.06 -14.39 -27.39
C LEU A 160 13.18 -15.57 -26.43
N THR A 161 13.46 -15.32 -25.15
CA THR A 161 13.57 -16.36 -24.12
C THR A 161 12.18 -16.85 -23.72
N ASP A 162 11.99 -18.17 -23.69
CA ASP A 162 10.82 -18.80 -23.06
C ASP A 162 11.07 -18.91 -21.56
N TRP A 163 10.33 -18.14 -20.76
CA TRP A 163 10.50 -18.09 -19.32
C TRP A 163 9.69 -19.19 -18.64
N ASP A 164 10.24 -19.80 -17.59
CA ASP A 164 9.50 -20.77 -16.78
C ASP A 164 8.59 -20.06 -15.77
N LEU A 165 9.03 -18.90 -15.27
CA LEU A 165 8.29 -18.10 -14.32
C LEU A 165 8.59 -16.62 -14.52
N VAL A 166 7.54 -15.80 -14.62
CA VAL A 166 7.64 -14.33 -14.58
C VAL A 166 7.07 -13.84 -13.25
N ILE A 167 7.81 -13.00 -12.55
CA ILE A 167 7.46 -12.45 -11.25
C ILE A 167 7.31 -10.94 -11.38
N PHE A 168 6.15 -10.42 -10.98
CA PHE A 168 5.90 -8.99 -10.86
C PHE A 168 6.03 -8.56 -9.40
N ASP A 169 7.12 -7.86 -9.08
CA ASP A 169 7.38 -7.32 -7.74
C ASP A 169 6.74 -5.95 -7.54
N GLU A 170 6.32 -5.68 -6.29
CA GLU A 170 5.59 -4.48 -5.88
C GLU A 170 4.34 -4.21 -6.75
N TYR A 171 3.52 -5.24 -6.96
CA TYR A 171 2.31 -5.20 -7.78
C TYR A 171 1.20 -4.31 -7.20
N HIS A 172 0.74 -3.31 -7.96
CA HIS A 172 -0.38 -2.42 -7.62
C HIS A 172 -1.27 -2.12 -8.85
N PHE A 173 -2.16 -3.05 -9.20
CA PHE A 173 -3.08 -2.92 -10.33
C PHE A 173 -3.82 -1.56 -10.38
N GLY A 174 -3.77 -0.89 -11.54
CA GLY A 174 -4.51 0.37 -11.78
C GLY A 174 -4.17 1.54 -10.85
N ALA A 175 -3.13 1.44 -10.02
CA ALA A 175 -2.67 2.50 -9.11
C ALA A 175 -1.29 3.04 -9.47
N TRP A 176 -0.65 2.49 -10.50
CA TRP A 176 0.74 2.73 -10.83
C TRP A 176 1.11 4.20 -11.01
N ARG A 177 0.26 4.98 -11.68
CA ARG A 177 0.45 6.44 -11.86
C ARG A 177 0.37 7.20 -10.54
N ASP A 178 -0.59 6.85 -9.69
CA ASP A 178 -0.81 7.52 -8.41
C ASP A 178 0.34 7.19 -7.45
N THR A 179 0.71 5.91 -7.34
CA THR A 179 1.79 5.44 -6.47
C THR A 179 3.16 5.95 -6.93
N ALA A 180 3.45 5.94 -8.24
CA ALA A 180 4.69 6.48 -8.77
C ALA A 180 4.80 7.99 -8.50
N LYS A 181 3.74 8.76 -8.78
CA LYS A 181 3.71 10.20 -8.48
C LYS A 181 3.89 10.47 -6.98
N GLU A 182 3.17 9.75 -6.13
CA GLU A 182 3.26 9.89 -4.67
C GLU A 182 4.67 9.59 -4.12
N LEU A 183 5.40 8.65 -4.73
CA LEU A 183 6.77 8.31 -4.33
C LEU A 183 7.78 9.43 -4.58
N PHE A 184 7.53 10.28 -5.58
CA PHE A 184 8.40 11.39 -5.97
C PHE A 184 7.83 12.76 -5.59
N GLU A 185 6.60 12.81 -5.06
CA GLU A 185 5.96 14.02 -4.54
C GLU A 185 6.81 14.63 -3.41
N GLY A 186 7.41 15.78 -3.67
CA GLY A 186 8.24 16.53 -2.72
C GLY A 186 9.74 16.54 -3.02
N GLU A 187 10.20 15.76 -4.01
CA GLU A 187 11.59 15.78 -4.50
C GLU A 187 11.89 16.99 -5.39
N GLU A 188 13.18 17.33 -5.56
CA GLU A 188 13.61 18.46 -6.41
C GLU A 188 13.28 18.20 -7.89
N ALA A 189 12.95 19.27 -8.63
CA ALA A 189 12.66 19.19 -10.05
C ALA A 189 13.78 18.54 -10.89
N ALA A 190 15.04 18.59 -10.46
CA ALA A 190 16.15 17.91 -11.14
C ALA A 190 16.16 16.39 -10.88
N VAL A 191 15.87 15.95 -9.65
CA VAL A 191 15.69 14.52 -9.32
C VAL A 191 14.45 14.01 -10.03
N VAL A 192 13.34 14.74 -9.89
CA VAL A 192 12.11 14.47 -10.61
C VAL A 192 12.35 14.51 -12.11
N LYS A 193 13.20 15.35 -12.71
CA LYS A 193 13.44 15.37 -14.16
C LYS A 193 14.38 14.27 -14.65
N GLU A 194 15.40 13.92 -13.89
CA GLU A 194 16.22 12.73 -14.17
C GLU A 194 15.39 11.46 -14.04
N GLN A 195 14.54 11.37 -13.01
CA GLN A 195 13.54 10.31 -12.85
C GLN A 195 12.34 10.45 -13.80
N ALA A 196 12.01 11.63 -14.30
CA ALA A 196 10.90 11.86 -15.23
C ALA A 196 11.33 11.75 -16.68
N LYS A 197 12.63 11.76 -16.99
CA LYS A 197 13.11 11.12 -18.21
C LYS A 197 12.80 9.63 -18.19
N LEU A 198 12.81 8.99 -17.01
CA LEU A 198 12.27 7.64 -16.82
C LEU A 198 10.72 7.63 -16.75
N GLU A 199 10.05 8.69 -16.30
CA GLU A 199 8.57 8.80 -16.30
C GLU A 199 7.92 9.18 -17.64
N ALA A 200 8.57 9.94 -18.53
CA ALA A 200 8.04 10.22 -19.86
C ALA A 200 7.97 8.93 -20.71
N ASP A 201 8.88 7.99 -20.44
CA ASP A 201 8.78 6.61 -20.93
C ASP A 201 7.67 5.83 -20.18
N LEU A 202 7.44 6.08 -18.87
CA LEU A 202 6.30 5.51 -18.12
C LEU A 202 4.94 6.03 -18.58
N ASP A 203 4.76 7.29 -18.94
CA ASP A 203 3.45 7.83 -19.36
C ASP A 203 3.04 7.25 -20.71
N ALA A 204 3.99 7.06 -21.63
CA ALA A 204 3.79 6.29 -22.86
C ALA A 204 3.46 4.82 -22.58
N VAL A 205 4.22 4.18 -21.67
CA VAL A 205 3.95 2.81 -21.20
C VAL A 205 2.61 2.71 -20.44
N ASN A 206 2.16 3.78 -19.78
CA ASN A 206 0.97 3.83 -18.95
C ASN A 206 -0.31 4.12 -19.76
N GLU A 207 -0.26 5.01 -20.76
CA GLU A 207 -1.36 5.18 -21.73
C GLU A 207 -1.56 3.89 -22.53
N GLU A 208 -0.47 3.17 -22.82
CA GLU A 208 -0.54 1.81 -23.36
C GLU A 208 -1.12 0.83 -22.32
N LEU A 209 -0.66 0.79 -21.07
CA LEU A 209 -1.16 -0.10 -19.99
C LEU A 209 -2.65 0.08 -19.64
N GLU A 210 -3.16 1.32 -19.56
CA GLU A 210 -4.58 1.61 -19.30
C GLU A 210 -5.48 1.16 -20.45
N VAL A 211 -4.94 1.14 -21.68
CA VAL A 211 -5.66 0.68 -22.89
C VAL A 211 -5.48 -0.83 -23.11
N LEU A 212 -4.40 -1.43 -22.58
CA LEU A 212 -4.00 -2.83 -22.78
C LEU A 212 -4.32 -3.74 -21.57
N SER A 213 -5.02 -3.23 -20.55
CA SER A 213 -5.42 -3.95 -19.33
C SER A 213 -6.41 -5.12 -19.55
N GLN A 214 -6.56 -5.59 -20.79
CA GLN A 214 -7.42 -6.71 -21.17
C GLN A 214 -6.65 -8.02 -21.43
N SER A 215 -5.31 -7.99 -21.66
CA SER A 215 -4.46 -9.19 -21.60
C SER A 215 -2.95 -8.89 -21.46
N GLU A 216 -2.25 -9.57 -20.55
CA GLU A 216 -0.81 -9.37 -20.25
C GLU A 216 0.10 -9.66 -21.46
N THR A 217 -0.30 -10.58 -22.34
CA THR A 217 0.36 -10.87 -23.62
C THR A 217 0.45 -9.65 -24.55
N ALA A 218 -0.39 -8.64 -24.34
CA ALA A 218 -0.37 -7.41 -25.10
C ALA A 218 0.54 -6.32 -24.48
N PHE A 219 0.93 -6.49 -23.20
CA PHE A 219 1.67 -5.51 -22.40
C PHE A 219 3.18 -5.79 -22.34
N LEU A 220 3.60 -7.04 -22.12
CA LEU A 220 4.96 -7.52 -22.36
C LEU A 220 4.85 -8.73 -23.29
N PRO A 221 5.31 -8.66 -24.56
CA PRO A 221 5.32 -9.82 -25.45
C PRO A 221 6.45 -10.75 -25.01
N ILE A 222 6.27 -11.39 -23.86
CA ILE A 222 7.15 -12.37 -23.27
C ILE A 222 6.39 -13.68 -23.19
N ARG A 223 7.06 -14.78 -23.52
CA ARG A 223 6.51 -16.12 -23.37
C ARG A 223 6.86 -16.64 -21.99
N THR A 224 5.85 -17.10 -21.25
CA THR A 224 6.06 -17.71 -19.95
C THR A 224 5.10 -18.87 -19.69
N ARG A 225 5.50 -19.79 -18.81
CA ARG A 225 4.64 -20.87 -18.32
C ARG A 225 3.71 -20.44 -17.20
N ALA A 226 4.08 -19.45 -16.38
CA ALA A 226 3.27 -18.93 -15.28
C ALA A 226 3.66 -17.50 -14.86
N TYR A 227 2.73 -16.83 -14.16
CA TYR A 227 2.93 -15.51 -13.56
C TYR A 227 2.68 -15.52 -12.05
N LEU A 228 3.64 -14.94 -11.31
CA LEU A 228 3.51 -14.64 -9.89
C LEU A 228 3.48 -13.12 -9.67
N TYR A 229 2.51 -12.65 -8.91
CA TYR A 229 2.34 -11.24 -8.55
C TYR A 229 2.62 -11.08 -7.06
N LEU A 230 3.46 -10.13 -6.69
CA LEU A 230 3.89 -9.90 -5.33
C LEU A 230 3.46 -8.51 -4.88
N SER A 231 2.61 -8.41 -3.85
CA SER A 231 2.17 -7.12 -3.34
C SER A 231 2.09 -7.09 -1.82
N GLY A 232 2.47 -5.96 -1.23
CA GLY A 232 2.24 -5.70 0.21
C GLY A 232 0.88 -5.06 0.50
N THR A 233 0.24 -4.45 -0.51
CA THR A 233 -1.03 -3.72 -0.40
C THR A 233 -1.78 -3.73 -1.75
N PRO A 234 -2.33 -4.88 -2.18
CA PRO A 234 -3.01 -5.01 -3.47
C PRO A 234 -4.47 -4.52 -3.43
N PHE A 235 -4.79 -3.43 -2.71
CA PHE A 235 -6.19 -3.01 -2.45
C PHE A 235 -7.03 -2.89 -3.71
N LYS A 236 -6.49 -2.26 -4.77
CA LYS A 236 -7.22 -2.14 -6.04
C LYS A 236 -7.43 -3.51 -6.72
N ALA A 237 -6.43 -4.39 -6.74
CA ALA A 237 -6.53 -5.72 -7.36
C ALA A 237 -7.55 -6.63 -6.64
N LEU A 238 -7.61 -6.51 -5.31
CA LEU A 238 -8.60 -7.20 -4.49
C LEU A 238 -10.01 -6.66 -4.76
N ALA A 239 -10.20 -5.34 -4.71
CA ALA A 239 -11.50 -4.70 -4.89
C ALA A 239 -12.08 -4.80 -6.32
N THR A 240 -11.25 -5.01 -7.35
CA THR A 240 -11.71 -5.20 -8.73
C THR A 240 -12.04 -6.65 -9.07
N GLY A 241 -11.67 -7.60 -8.21
CA GLY A 241 -11.81 -9.04 -8.47
C GLY A 241 -10.96 -9.50 -9.66
N GLU A 242 -9.81 -8.87 -9.87
CA GLU A 242 -8.84 -9.23 -10.91
C GLU A 242 -8.35 -10.68 -10.75
N PHE A 243 -8.14 -11.07 -9.49
CA PHE A 243 -7.81 -12.43 -9.08
C PHE A 243 -9.02 -13.03 -8.38
N ILE A 244 -9.33 -14.29 -8.69
CA ILE A 244 -10.31 -15.05 -7.91
C ILE A 244 -9.67 -15.55 -6.61
N GLU A 245 -10.48 -15.90 -5.62
CA GLU A 245 -10.01 -16.33 -4.28
C GLU A 245 -8.95 -17.44 -4.35
N GLU A 246 -9.12 -18.42 -5.24
CA GLU A 246 -8.16 -19.52 -5.47
C GLU A 246 -6.79 -19.07 -6.02
N GLN A 247 -6.69 -17.84 -6.53
CA GLN A 247 -5.47 -17.25 -7.08
C GLN A 247 -4.75 -16.34 -6.08
N ILE A 248 -5.21 -16.24 -4.83
CA ILE A 248 -4.68 -15.28 -3.86
C ILE A 248 -4.20 -16.01 -2.61
N PHE A 249 -2.91 -15.83 -2.29
CA PHE A 249 -2.40 -16.11 -0.95
C PHE A 249 -2.34 -14.81 -0.15
N ASN A 250 -2.93 -14.81 1.05
CA ASN A 250 -2.99 -13.65 1.93
C ASN A 250 -2.13 -13.90 3.18
N TRP A 251 -1.23 -12.96 3.47
CA TRP A 251 -0.48 -12.90 4.72
C TRP A 251 -0.21 -11.46 5.13
N THR A 252 -0.95 -11.01 6.13
CA THR A 252 -0.97 -9.62 6.61
C THR A 252 -0.10 -9.43 7.85
N TYR A 253 -0.03 -8.18 8.35
CA TYR A 253 0.63 -7.89 9.62
C TYR A 253 -0.02 -8.57 10.81
N THR A 254 -1.35 -8.68 10.83
CA THR A 254 -2.07 -9.34 11.92
C THR A 254 -1.78 -10.84 11.94
N ASP A 255 -1.68 -11.47 10.77
CA ASP A 255 -1.31 -12.89 10.66
C ASP A 255 0.10 -13.15 11.22
N GLU A 256 1.07 -12.30 10.89
CA GLU A 256 2.43 -12.41 11.45
C GLU A 256 2.44 -12.28 12.98
N GLN A 257 1.77 -11.26 13.53
CA GLN A 257 1.79 -11.03 14.97
C GLN A 257 0.99 -12.10 15.73
N ARG A 258 -0.07 -12.64 15.12
CA ARG A 258 -0.80 -13.80 15.62
C ARG A 258 0.10 -15.03 15.65
N ALA A 259 0.76 -15.35 14.53
CA ALA A 259 1.70 -16.48 14.45
C ALA A 259 2.86 -16.32 15.45
N LYS A 260 3.36 -15.10 15.65
CA LYS A 260 4.36 -14.79 16.67
C LYS A 260 3.86 -15.14 18.08
N ALA A 261 2.65 -14.72 18.45
CA ALA A 261 2.07 -14.96 19.77
C ALA A 261 1.72 -16.44 20.00
N GLU A 262 1.12 -17.08 18.98
CA GLU A 262 0.77 -18.51 19.01
C GLU A 262 2.02 -19.38 19.11
N TRP A 263 3.08 -19.07 18.36
CA TRP A 263 4.36 -19.80 18.47
C TRP A 263 4.94 -19.72 19.87
N ALA A 264 4.99 -18.51 20.45
CA ALA A 264 5.52 -18.32 21.80
C ALA A 264 4.74 -19.11 22.86
N THR A 265 3.44 -19.28 22.65
CA THR A 265 2.57 -20.05 23.55
C THR A 265 2.69 -21.57 23.33
N ALA A 266 2.71 -22.02 22.08
CA ALA A 266 2.72 -23.42 21.72
C ALA A 266 4.10 -24.09 21.89
N ARG A 267 5.18 -23.32 21.72
CA ARG A 267 6.57 -23.80 21.73
C ARG A 267 7.44 -22.95 22.67
N PRO A 268 7.18 -22.96 23.98
CA PRO A 268 7.96 -22.18 24.93
C PRO A 268 9.41 -22.69 24.97
N GLY A 269 10.37 -21.77 24.87
CA GLY A 269 11.80 -22.10 24.89
C GLY A 269 12.39 -22.47 23.52
N GLU A 270 11.58 -22.70 22.49
CA GLU A 270 12.06 -22.80 21.11
C GLU A 270 12.23 -21.40 20.50
N ARG A 271 13.21 -21.26 19.58
CA ARG A 271 13.40 -20.02 18.84
C ARG A 271 12.15 -19.70 18.03
N ASN A 272 11.57 -18.53 18.29
CA ASN A 272 10.43 -18.04 17.54
C ASN A 272 10.91 -17.43 16.20
N PRO A 273 10.52 -17.98 15.04
CA PRO A 273 10.94 -17.45 13.73
C PRO A 273 10.39 -16.05 13.44
N TYR A 274 9.39 -15.59 14.20
CA TYR A 274 8.83 -14.25 14.17
C TYR A 274 9.35 -13.37 15.32
N GLY A 275 10.21 -13.89 16.18
CA GLY A 275 10.65 -13.24 17.43
C GLY A 275 11.22 -11.84 17.20
N ALA A 276 12.10 -11.71 16.20
CA ALA A 276 12.80 -10.48 15.86
C ALA A 276 11.95 -9.45 15.10
N LEU A 277 10.73 -9.79 14.68
CA LEU A 277 9.81 -8.88 13.98
C LEU A 277 9.06 -8.03 15.02
N PRO A 278 9.34 -6.72 15.14
CA PRO A 278 8.75 -5.88 16.17
C PRO A 278 7.25 -5.73 16.01
N GLN A 279 6.55 -5.63 17.14
CA GLN A 279 5.17 -5.15 17.17
C GLN A 279 5.17 -3.63 16.97
N MET A 280 4.36 -3.15 16.04
CA MET A 280 4.16 -1.73 15.81
C MET A 280 3.20 -1.14 16.84
N ARG A 281 3.47 0.11 17.26
CA ARG A 281 2.58 0.91 18.09
C ARG A 281 2.42 2.29 17.47
N LEU A 282 1.19 2.73 17.30
CA LEU A 282 0.90 4.04 16.73
C LEU A 282 0.44 4.98 17.84
N LEU A 283 1.12 6.12 17.97
CA LEU A 283 0.74 7.19 18.88
C LEU A 283 0.40 8.41 18.03
N THR A 284 -0.82 8.89 18.18
CA THR A 284 -1.26 10.11 17.51
C THR A 284 -1.57 11.21 18.50
N TYR A 285 -1.18 12.45 18.19
CA TYR A 285 -1.27 13.57 19.10
C TYR A 285 -2.06 14.70 18.47
N GLN A 286 -3.11 15.13 19.14
CA GLN A 286 -3.77 16.38 18.83
C GLN A 286 -2.84 17.54 19.18
N MET A 287 -2.60 18.41 18.21
CA MET A 287 -1.78 19.60 18.40
C MET A 287 -2.57 20.71 19.10
N PRO A 288 -1.90 21.56 19.91
CA PRO A 288 -2.54 22.70 20.55
C PRO A 288 -3.19 23.64 19.52
N GLU A 289 -4.30 24.27 19.90
CA GLU A 289 -5.09 25.17 19.04
C GLU A 289 -4.26 26.28 18.39
N GLU A 290 -3.26 26.80 19.10
CA GLU A 290 -2.31 27.81 18.56
C GLU A 290 -1.56 27.31 17.32
N LEU A 291 -1.21 26.02 17.25
CA LEU A 291 -0.57 25.43 16.08
C LEU A 291 -1.60 25.10 14.99
N LEU A 292 -2.80 24.66 15.38
CA LEU A 292 -3.88 24.34 14.45
C LEU A 292 -4.30 25.55 13.61
N ALA A 293 -4.36 26.75 14.21
CA ALA A 293 -4.78 27.97 13.53
C ALA A 293 -3.92 28.37 12.32
N ILE A 294 -2.70 27.83 12.19
CA ILE A 294 -1.76 28.14 11.11
C ILE A 294 -1.92 27.19 9.92
N ALA A 295 -2.43 25.99 10.18
CA ALA A 295 -2.51 24.92 9.22
C ALA A 295 -3.90 24.25 9.19
N SER A 296 -4.96 25.00 9.48
CA SER A 296 -6.34 24.59 9.20
C SER A 296 -6.58 24.68 7.70
N GLY A 297 -6.38 23.58 6.97
CA GLY A 297 -6.49 23.54 5.52
C GLY A 297 -7.02 22.19 5.02
N GLY A 298 -8.06 22.21 4.19
CA GLY A 298 -8.61 21.02 3.52
C GLY A 298 -10.14 20.92 3.62
N GLU A 299 -10.72 19.92 2.93
CA GLU A 299 -12.19 19.67 2.94
C GLU A 299 -12.71 19.17 4.31
N PHE A 300 -11.83 18.84 5.27
CA PHE A 300 -12.14 18.13 6.53
C PHE A 300 -11.80 18.90 7.82
N ASP A 301 -11.38 20.17 7.74
CA ASP A 301 -10.92 20.98 8.90
C ASP A 301 -9.83 20.27 9.74
N GLU A 302 -8.92 19.56 9.05
CA GLU A 302 -7.83 18.78 9.64
C GLU A 302 -6.52 19.60 9.70
N PHE A 303 -5.61 19.22 10.61
CA PHE A 303 -4.26 19.81 10.70
C PHE A 303 -3.40 19.41 9.50
N ASP A 304 -3.12 20.37 8.62
CA ASP A 304 -2.34 20.17 7.40
C ASP A 304 -0.83 20.17 7.69
N LEU A 305 -0.22 18.99 7.77
CA LEU A 305 1.22 18.86 8.00
C LEU A 305 2.06 19.42 6.84
N ASN A 306 1.55 19.42 5.62
CA ASN A 306 2.30 19.92 4.47
C ASN A 306 2.41 21.46 4.52
N GLU A 307 1.34 22.15 4.93
CA GLU A 307 1.41 23.60 5.16
C GLU A 307 2.20 23.93 6.42
N PHE A 308 2.02 23.18 7.53
CA PHE A 308 2.74 23.41 8.77
C PHE A 308 4.26 23.30 8.61
N PHE A 309 4.74 22.26 7.90
CA PHE A 309 6.17 22.05 7.63
C PHE A 309 6.63 22.63 6.28
N LYS A 310 5.90 23.60 5.73
CA LYS A 310 6.29 24.29 4.50
C LYS A 310 7.59 25.05 4.69
N ALA A 311 8.50 24.92 3.73
CA ALA A 311 9.81 25.54 3.76
C ALA A 311 10.20 26.10 2.40
N ASN A 312 11.05 27.12 2.42
CA ASN A 312 11.63 27.78 1.25
C ASN A 312 13.16 27.77 1.34
N GLY A 313 13.84 28.07 0.23
CA GLY A 313 15.30 28.09 0.17
C GLY A 313 15.89 26.70 -0.08
N ALA A 314 17.22 26.61 -0.03
CA ALA A 314 17.98 25.39 -0.25
C ALA A 314 19.27 25.37 0.58
N GLY A 315 19.69 24.19 0.99
CA GLY A 315 20.90 23.96 1.79
C GLY A 315 20.92 24.82 3.07
N PRO A 316 22.01 25.54 3.36
CA PRO A 316 22.12 26.40 4.55
C PRO A 316 21.11 27.57 4.60
N LEU A 317 20.48 27.91 3.47
CA LEU A 317 19.48 28.98 3.39
C LEU A 317 18.05 28.44 3.48
N ALA A 318 17.86 27.12 3.61
CA ALA A 318 16.54 26.53 3.77
C ALA A 318 15.95 26.89 5.14
N GLN A 319 14.71 27.38 5.14
CA GLN A 319 14.01 27.80 6.35
C GLN A 319 12.51 27.52 6.24
N PHE A 320 11.90 27.14 7.36
CA PHE A 320 10.45 27.02 7.46
C PHE A 320 9.76 28.36 7.30
N VAL A 321 8.62 28.36 6.60
CA VAL A 321 7.71 29.52 6.54
C VAL A 321 7.20 29.85 7.93
N HIS A 322 6.80 28.83 8.69
CA HIS A 322 6.27 28.92 10.05
C HIS A 322 7.32 28.49 11.09
N LYS A 323 8.54 29.06 11.01
CA LYS A 323 9.70 28.62 11.81
C LYS A 323 9.44 28.64 13.32
N ASP A 324 8.81 29.69 13.83
CA ASP A 324 8.58 29.85 15.27
C ASP A 324 7.64 28.76 15.80
N GLU A 325 6.66 28.35 15.00
CA GLU A 325 5.71 27.31 15.37
C GLU A 325 6.26 25.90 15.22
N VAL A 326 7.11 25.67 14.21
CA VAL A 326 7.89 24.42 14.17
C VAL A 326 8.85 24.33 15.36
N GLN A 327 9.43 25.45 15.81
CA GLN A 327 10.25 25.49 17.03
C GLN A 327 9.42 25.19 18.30
N LYS A 328 8.20 25.73 18.40
CA LYS A 328 7.25 25.36 19.48
C LYS A 328 6.93 23.87 19.44
N TRP A 329 6.69 23.31 18.25
CA TRP A 329 6.46 21.88 18.05
C TRP A 329 7.66 21.03 18.50
N LEU A 330 8.90 21.43 18.20
CA LEU A 330 10.11 20.75 18.70
C LEU A 330 10.18 20.73 20.24
N ASN A 331 9.68 21.78 20.90
CA ASN A 331 9.59 21.82 22.36
C ASN A 331 8.47 20.91 22.89
N ILE A 332 7.34 20.82 22.17
CA ILE A 332 6.18 19.98 22.51
C ILE A 332 6.56 18.50 22.48
N ILE A 333 7.22 18.02 21.41
CA ILE A 333 7.61 16.60 21.31
C ILE A 333 8.68 16.19 22.34
N ARG A 334 9.28 17.17 23.01
CA ARG A 334 10.19 17.03 24.16
C ARG A 334 9.49 17.23 25.52
N GLY A 335 8.17 17.31 25.56
CA GLY A 335 7.42 17.54 26.80
C GLY A 335 7.75 18.88 27.49
N SER A 336 8.26 19.86 26.75
CA SER A 336 8.79 21.13 27.26
C SER A 336 7.92 22.35 26.85
N GLY A 337 6.66 22.14 26.47
CA GLY A 337 5.74 23.21 26.06
C GLY A 337 5.08 23.92 27.25
N PRO A 338 4.84 25.25 27.19
CA PRO A 338 4.10 25.99 28.23
C PRO A 338 2.68 25.44 28.46
N ALA A 339 1.96 25.15 27.37
CA ALA A 339 0.62 24.56 27.41
C ALA A 339 0.61 23.20 28.13
N GLN A 340 1.62 22.36 27.86
CA GLN A 340 1.76 21.02 28.47
C GLN A 340 2.02 21.09 29.98
N THR A 341 2.74 22.11 30.43
CA THR A 341 3.00 22.31 31.86
C THR A 341 1.69 22.61 32.58
N ILE A 342 0.84 23.47 32.02
CA ILE A 342 -0.47 23.83 32.58
C ILE A 342 -1.43 22.63 32.57
N GLU A 343 -1.44 21.87 31.47
CA GLU A 343 -2.35 20.75 31.32
C GLU A 343 -1.97 19.56 32.20
N SER A 344 -0.67 19.23 32.30
CA SER A 344 -0.18 18.19 33.22
C SER A 344 -0.44 18.52 34.69
N LEU A 345 -0.56 19.81 35.05
CA LEU A 345 -1.00 20.24 36.37
C LEU A 345 -2.51 20.01 36.59
N LYS A 346 -3.33 20.02 35.52
CA LYS A 346 -4.78 19.78 35.59
C LYS A 346 -5.11 18.28 35.65
N THR A 347 -4.45 17.46 34.83
CA THR A 347 -4.74 16.01 34.72
C THR A 347 -3.89 15.17 35.65
N GLY A 348 -2.84 15.74 36.27
CA GLY A 348 -1.92 15.04 37.16
C GLY A 348 -1.00 14.03 36.45
N THR A 349 -1.09 13.90 35.13
CA THR A 349 -0.28 12.99 34.32
C THR A 349 0.29 13.72 33.11
N ARG A 350 1.48 13.32 32.66
CA ARG A 350 2.07 13.83 31.42
C ARG A 350 1.85 12.82 30.31
N PRO A 351 1.35 13.22 29.13
CA PRO A 351 1.23 12.31 28.01
C PRO A 351 2.63 11.85 27.55
N PRO A 352 2.73 10.64 26.99
CA PRO A 352 4.01 10.07 26.59
C PRO A 352 4.52 10.74 25.32
N TRP A 353 5.23 11.87 25.45
CA TRP A 353 5.84 12.54 24.29
C TRP A 353 7.08 11.80 23.81
N PRO A 354 7.34 11.75 22.48
CA PRO A 354 8.42 10.96 21.91
C PRO A 354 9.77 11.18 22.61
N TYR A 355 10.27 12.42 22.63
CA TYR A 355 11.61 12.75 23.14
C TYR A 355 11.62 13.15 24.62
N SER A 356 10.66 12.68 25.42
CA SER A 356 10.66 12.93 26.88
C SER A 356 10.25 11.74 27.73
N ASP A 357 9.39 10.85 27.21
CA ASP A 357 8.94 9.69 27.98
C ASP A 357 10.04 8.62 28.02
N VAL A 358 10.44 8.23 29.23
CA VAL A 358 11.50 7.24 29.48
C VAL A 358 11.24 5.88 28.81
N ARG A 359 9.98 5.55 28.52
CA ARG A 359 9.60 4.31 27.82
C ARG A 359 9.82 4.40 26.31
N LEU A 360 9.84 5.62 25.75
CA LEU A 360 9.99 5.88 24.31
C LEU A 360 11.44 6.20 23.93
N LEU A 361 12.20 6.87 24.82
CA LEU A 361 13.58 7.30 24.56
C LEU A 361 14.50 6.20 23.97
N PRO A 362 14.49 4.93 24.43
CA PRO A 362 15.34 3.89 23.86
C PRO A 362 15.09 3.64 22.36
N TYR A 363 13.86 3.86 21.89
CA TYR A 363 13.44 3.63 20.52
C TYR A 363 13.61 4.87 19.62
N LEU A 364 14.17 5.95 20.16
CA LEU A 364 14.39 7.20 19.45
C LEU A 364 15.86 7.50 19.20
N ASN A 365 16.79 6.63 19.62
CA ASN A 365 18.21 6.75 19.26
C ASN A 365 18.40 6.86 17.75
N HIS A 366 17.68 6.04 16.97
CA HIS A 366 17.66 6.13 15.51
C HIS A 366 16.22 6.26 15.02
N SER A 367 15.85 7.45 14.56
CA SER A 367 14.51 7.75 14.06
C SER A 367 14.51 8.21 12.60
N PHE A 368 13.40 7.97 11.93
CA PHE A 368 13.12 8.41 10.57
C PHE A 368 12.02 9.47 10.61
N TRP A 369 12.26 10.66 10.08
CA TRP A 369 11.26 11.74 10.04
C TRP A 369 10.87 11.97 8.60
N PHE A 370 9.57 11.85 8.32
CA PHE A 370 9.05 11.89 6.97
C PHE A 370 8.41 13.24 6.66
N LEU A 371 9.18 14.15 6.04
CA LEU A 371 8.80 15.53 5.78
C LEU A 371 8.22 15.75 4.37
N PRO A 372 7.55 16.88 4.11
CA PRO A 372 6.84 17.10 2.85
C PRO A 372 7.77 17.29 1.64
N THR A 373 8.91 17.98 1.80
CA THR A 373 9.79 18.37 0.69
C THR A 373 11.28 18.31 1.05
N VAL A 374 12.15 18.38 0.04
CA VAL A 374 13.61 18.53 0.23
C VAL A 374 13.93 19.78 1.05
N ALA A 375 13.32 20.92 0.71
CA ALA A 375 13.50 22.17 1.45
C ALA A 375 13.07 22.03 2.93
N ALA A 376 12.00 21.27 3.22
CA ALA A 376 11.58 21.01 4.59
C ALA A 376 12.58 20.12 5.35
N CYS A 377 13.17 19.12 4.69
CA CYS A 377 14.23 18.30 5.28
C CYS A 377 15.46 19.15 5.63
N GLU A 378 15.89 20.01 4.72
CA GLU A 378 17.04 20.90 4.94
C GLU A 378 16.74 21.96 6.01
N ALA A 379 15.56 22.57 5.98
CA ALA A 379 15.11 23.52 6.99
C ALA A 379 15.02 22.88 8.38
N MET A 380 14.55 21.63 8.48
CA MET A 380 14.53 20.88 9.73
C MET A 380 15.94 20.65 10.26
N LYS A 381 16.87 20.22 9.40
CA LYS A 381 18.27 20.06 9.79
C LYS A 381 18.85 21.38 10.33
N ASN A 382 18.68 22.46 9.58
CA ASN A 382 19.19 23.78 9.96
C ASN A 382 18.60 24.21 11.32
N LEU A 383 17.29 24.05 11.52
CA LEU A 383 16.62 24.39 12.78
C LEU A 383 17.15 23.56 13.95
N LEU A 384 17.30 22.24 13.79
CA LEU A 384 17.84 21.34 14.82
C LEU A 384 19.28 21.72 15.22
N GLU A 385 20.07 22.26 14.30
CA GLU A 385 21.47 22.66 14.51
C GLU A 385 21.63 24.06 15.15
N GLU A 386 20.55 24.87 15.25
CA GLU A 386 20.61 26.20 15.86
C GLU A 386 21.02 26.17 17.33
N ASP A 387 21.68 27.22 17.81
CA ASP A 387 22.34 27.21 19.12
C ASP A 387 21.38 27.04 20.30
N GLN A 388 20.14 27.54 20.19
CA GLN A 388 19.12 27.34 21.22
C GLN A 388 18.65 25.88 21.33
N ASN A 389 18.87 25.06 20.29
CA ASN A 389 18.39 23.68 20.18
C ASN A 389 19.39 22.66 20.77
N VAL A 390 19.90 22.93 21.97
CA VAL A 390 20.96 22.15 22.64
C VAL A 390 20.66 20.65 22.74
N PHE A 391 19.41 20.27 23.03
CA PHE A 391 19.01 18.85 23.10
C PHE A 391 19.26 18.11 21.78
N TRP A 392 18.99 18.77 20.66
CA TRP A 392 19.10 18.16 19.33
C TRP A 392 20.55 18.00 18.88
N LYS A 393 21.51 18.71 19.51
CA LYS A 393 22.94 18.54 19.25
C LYS A 393 23.49 17.16 19.68
N ASP A 394 22.75 16.41 20.50
CA ASP A 394 23.05 15.00 20.83
C ASP A 394 22.68 14.05 19.68
N TYR A 395 21.91 14.53 18.70
CA TYR A 395 21.50 13.78 17.52
C TYR A 395 22.23 14.28 16.28
N LYS A 396 22.73 13.35 15.46
CA LYS A 396 23.20 13.66 14.12
C LYS A 396 22.02 13.67 13.15
N ALA A 397 21.64 14.85 12.66
CA ALA A 397 20.64 15.00 11.62
C ALA A 397 21.24 14.68 10.23
N ILE A 398 20.63 13.75 9.50
CA ILE A 398 21.04 13.34 8.16
C ILE A 398 19.91 13.63 7.19
N VAL A 399 20.15 14.48 6.20
CA VAL A 399 19.21 14.72 5.09
C VAL A 399 19.41 13.63 4.05
N ALA A 400 18.45 12.71 3.98
CA ALA A 400 18.31 11.71 2.93
C ALA A 400 17.23 12.17 1.94
N ALA A 401 17.43 13.34 1.33
CA ALA A 401 16.52 13.97 0.37
C ALA A 401 17.33 14.78 -0.66
N GLY A 402 16.75 15.03 -1.84
CA GLY A 402 17.41 15.83 -2.88
C GLY A 402 18.65 15.17 -3.47
N THR A 403 19.27 15.80 -4.47
CA THR A 403 20.43 15.21 -5.19
C THR A 403 21.66 15.00 -4.30
N ALA A 404 21.89 15.87 -3.32
CA ALA A 404 23.08 15.86 -2.45
C ALA A 404 23.20 14.60 -1.59
N ALA A 405 22.08 13.96 -1.25
CA ALA A 405 22.10 12.69 -0.51
C ALA A 405 22.63 11.51 -1.34
N GLY A 406 22.70 11.64 -2.66
CA GLY A 406 22.90 10.53 -3.59
C GLY A 406 21.59 10.11 -4.27
N ILE A 407 21.69 9.56 -5.49
CA ILE A 407 20.52 9.11 -6.27
C ILE A 407 20.32 7.62 -6.04
N GLY A 408 19.06 7.20 -5.81
CA GLY A 408 18.70 5.80 -5.57
C GLY A 408 19.37 5.24 -4.31
N LEU A 409 20.00 4.07 -4.44
CA LEU A 409 20.67 3.36 -3.36
C LEU A 409 21.86 4.13 -2.78
N ASN A 410 22.45 5.05 -3.53
CA ASN A 410 23.55 5.89 -3.05
C ASN A 410 23.14 6.85 -1.92
N ALA A 411 21.83 6.99 -1.63
CA ALA A 411 21.34 7.71 -0.45
C ALA A 411 21.47 6.94 0.87
N LEU A 412 21.73 5.62 0.82
CA LEU A 412 21.79 4.75 1.99
C LEU A 412 23.14 4.79 2.74
N PRO A 413 24.32 4.82 2.09
CA PRO A 413 25.60 4.84 2.79
C PRO A 413 25.78 5.99 3.80
N PRO A 414 25.39 7.25 3.52
CA PRO A 414 25.48 8.32 4.51
C PRO A 414 24.70 8.03 5.80
N VAL A 415 23.52 7.42 5.68
CA VAL A 415 22.69 7.01 6.82
C VAL A 415 23.38 5.90 7.61
N ARG A 416 23.82 4.82 6.94
CA ARG A 416 24.49 3.68 7.60
C ARG A 416 25.77 4.11 8.31
N ASN A 417 26.58 4.96 7.67
CA ASN A 417 27.81 5.49 8.26
C ASN A 417 27.55 6.36 9.49
N ALA A 418 26.46 7.12 9.51
CA ALA A 418 26.09 7.93 10.66
C ALA A 418 25.58 7.10 11.84
N ILE A 419 24.85 6.01 11.56
CA ILE A 419 24.34 5.07 12.57
C ILE A 419 25.48 4.22 13.17
N GLY A 420 26.45 3.81 12.34
CA GLY A 420 27.54 2.95 12.78
C GLY A 420 27.05 1.59 13.26
N ASN A 421 27.42 1.20 14.48
CA ASN A 421 26.97 -0.05 15.09
C ASN A 421 25.53 0.00 15.64
N GLY A 422 24.90 1.19 15.69
CA GLY A 422 23.54 1.37 16.21
C GLY A 422 23.42 1.52 17.72
N HIS A 423 24.52 1.53 18.46
CA HIS A 423 24.53 1.63 19.93
C HIS A 423 25.23 2.89 20.44
N ASP A 424 26.28 3.34 19.75
CA ASP A 424 27.14 4.44 20.22
C ASP A 424 26.72 5.81 19.71
N THR A 425 25.72 5.87 18.83
CA THR A 425 25.32 7.11 18.16
C THR A 425 23.82 7.34 18.27
N LYS A 426 23.40 8.58 18.05
CA LYS A 426 22.00 8.94 17.88
C LYS A 426 21.82 9.71 16.58
N THR A 427 20.81 9.35 15.80
CA THR A 427 20.60 9.89 14.47
C THR A 427 19.13 10.20 14.20
N ILE A 428 18.90 11.29 13.48
CA ILE A 428 17.60 11.63 12.90
C ILE A 428 17.78 11.61 11.39
N THR A 429 17.17 10.64 10.70
CA THR A 429 17.14 10.63 9.23
C THR A 429 15.94 11.42 8.73
N LEU A 430 16.18 12.49 8.00
CA LEU A 430 15.17 13.38 7.42
C LEU A 430 14.99 13.00 5.95
N SER A 431 13.79 12.61 5.55
CA SER A 431 13.49 12.26 4.15
C SER A 431 12.13 12.79 3.73
N CYS A 432 11.96 13.04 2.44
CA CYS A 432 10.68 13.38 1.81
C CYS A 432 10.25 12.37 0.74
N GLY A 433 10.89 11.20 0.66
CA GLY A 433 10.54 10.16 -0.33
C GLY A 433 11.62 9.10 -0.50
N LYS A 434 12.91 9.48 -0.40
CA LYS A 434 14.01 8.53 -0.48
C LYS A 434 14.03 7.56 0.70
N LEU A 435 14.52 6.35 0.43
CA LEU A 435 14.66 5.27 1.41
C LEU A 435 13.32 4.76 1.99
N THR A 436 12.19 5.23 1.48
CA THR A 436 10.85 4.70 1.81
C THR A 436 10.52 3.43 1.01
N THR A 437 11.36 3.07 0.04
CA THR A 437 11.27 1.89 -0.84
C THR A 437 12.62 1.19 -0.97
N GLY A 438 12.61 -0.13 -1.22
CA GLY A 438 13.82 -0.90 -1.59
C GLY A 438 14.88 -1.13 -0.53
N VAL A 439 14.92 -0.37 0.57
CA VAL A 439 16.02 -0.44 1.55
C VAL A 439 15.61 -0.93 2.93
N THR A 440 16.56 -1.51 3.66
CA THR A 440 16.41 -1.95 5.04
C THR A 440 17.49 -1.32 5.92
N VAL A 441 17.04 -0.62 6.97
CA VAL A 441 17.87 -0.08 8.07
C VAL A 441 17.31 -0.65 9.38
N PRO A 442 17.90 -1.74 9.90
CA PRO A 442 17.46 -2.42 11.12
C PRO A 442 17.29 -1.49 12.33
N GLN A 443 18.20 -0.53 12.48
CA GLN A 443 18.31 0.32 13.68
C GLN A 443 17.16 1.32 13.82
N TRP A 444 16.48 1.69 12.72
CA TRP A 444 15.34 2.60 12.80
C TRP A 444 14.22 1.98 13.62
N SER A 445 13.97 2.59 14.78
CA SER A 445 13.02 2.09 15.77
C SER A 445 11.74 2.92 15.85
N SER A 446 11.79 4.15 15.33
CA SER A 446 10.65 5.07 15.33
C SER A 446 10.57 5.88 14.05
N ILE A 447 9.34 6.17 13.61
CA ILE A 447 9.05 7.08 12.49
C ILE A 447 8.14 8.22 12.97
N LEU A 448 8.45 9.44 12.56
CA LEU A 448 7.57 10.60 12.72
C LEU A 448 6.94 10.92 11.36
N MET A 449 5.61 10.83 11.27
CA MET A 449 4.83 11.16 10.09
C MET A 449 4.58 12.67 10.05
N LEU A 450 5.42 13.42 9.33
CA LEU A 450 5.43 14.89 9.28
C LEU A 450 4.95 15.45 7.93
N ARG A 451 4.19 14.65 7.16
CA ARG A 451 3.57 15.05 5.89
C ARG A 451 2.19 14.40 5.75
N ASN A 452 1.35 14.97 4.91
CA ASN A 452 0.10 14.33 4.53
C ASN A 452 0.39 13.24 3.49
N LEU A 453 -0.02 12.01 3.81
CA LEU A 453 -0.03 10.89 2.89
C LEU A 453 -1.49 10.65 2.46
N LYS A 454 -1.70 10.51 1.16
CA LYS A 454 -3.03 10.45 0.55
C LYS A 454 -3.61 9.04 0.58
N SER A 455 -2.77 8.02 0.59
CA SER A 455 -3.13 6.61 0.45
C SER A 455 -2.70 5.77 1.66
N PRO A 456 -3.49 4.76 2.08
CA PRO A 456 -3.08 3.83 3.14
C PRO A 456 -1.83 3.04 2.77
N GLU A 457 -1.66 2.76 1.48
CA GLU A 457 -0.46 2.12 0.92
C GLU A 457 0.80 2.92 1.25
N SER A 458 0.85 4.21 0.89
CA SER A 458 2.03 5.05 1.15
C SER A 458 2.28 5.25 2.64
N TYR A 459 1.21 5.38 3.44
CA TYR A 459 1.29 5.48 4.90
C TYR A 459 1.95 4.26 5.53
N PHE A 460 1.41 3.07 5.26
CA PHE A 460 1.94 1.85 5.84
C PHE A 460 3.27 1.44 5.20
N GLN A 461 3.51 1.77 3.93
CA GLN A 461 4.81 1.54 3.31
C GLN A 461 5.94 2.31 4.02
N ALA A 462 5.69 3.55 4.43
CA ALA A 462 6.61 4.31 5.26
C ALA A 462 6.68 3.74 6.69
N ALA A 463 5.54 3.43 7.31
CA ALA A 463 5.47 2.93 8.67
C ALA A 463 6.23 1.60 8.87
N PHE A 464 6.11 0.66 7.93
CA PHE A 464 6.80 -0.62 8.00
C PHE A 464 8.32 -0.53 7.82
N ARG A 465 8.90 0.64 7.48
CA ARG A 465 10.36 0.81 7.44
C ARG A 465 11.00 0.59 8.80
N VAL A 466 10.31 1.02 9.87
CA VAL A 466 10.77 0.83 11.25
C VAL A 466 10.45 -0.56 11.79
N GLN A 467 9.66 -1.36 11.08
CA GLN A 467 9.33 -2.74 11.42
C GLN A 467 10.42 -3.76 11.04
N SER A 468 11.54 -3.31 10.47
CA SER A 468 12.64 -4.21 10.08
C SER A 468 13.25 -4.90 11.31
N PRO A 469 13.53 -6.22 11.30
CA PRO A 469 14.16 -6.88 12.44
C PRO A 469 15.50 -6.26 12.84
N TRP A 470 15.77 -6.17 14.14
CA TRP A 470 17.09 -5.84 14.68
C TRP A 470 17.39 -6.76 15.86
N SER A 471 18.29 -7.70 15.62
CA SER A 471 18.67 -8.74 16.57
C SER A 471 20.15 -9.10 16.42
N ILE A 472 20.72 -9.67 17.48
CA ILE A 472 22.05 -10.26 17.49
C ILE A 472 21.89 -11.77 17.61
N LYS A 473 22.42 -12.51 16.63
CA LYS A 473 22.51 -13.97 16.69
C LYS A 473 23.76 -14.37 17.48
N ASN A 474 23.64 -15.38 18.32
CA ASN A 474 24.71 -15.91 19.17
C ASN A 474 25.49 -14.81 19.94
N PRO A 475 24.81 -13.98 20.77
CA PRO A 475 25.42 -12.80 21.39
C PRO A 475 26.62 -13.13 22.30
N GLU A 476 26.60 -14.28 22.98
CA GLU A 476 27.67 -14.71 23.91
C GLU A 476 28.65 -15.72 23.29
N GLY A 477 28.41 -16.15 22.05
CA GLY A 477 29.25 -17.11 21.33
C GLY A 477 29.04 -18.59 21.70
N ASP A 478 28.26 -18.89 22.75
CA ASP A 478 28.06 -20.23 23.32
C ASP A 478 26.86 -21.00 22.76
N ASP A 479 25.82 -20.30 22.30
CA ASP A 479 24.60 -20.87 21.75
C ASP A 479 24.29 -20.31 20.35
N PRO A 480 24.57 -21.07 19.27
CA PRO A 480 24.31 -20.63 17.90
C PRO A 480 22.81 -20.44 17.60
N ASN A 481 21.91 -20.99 18.43
CA ASN A 481 20.48 -20.85 18.27
C ASN A 481 19.89 -19.68 19.07
N ARG A 482 20.67 -19.08 19.97
CA ARG A 482 20.24 -17.92 20.75
C ARG A 482 20.21 -16.67 19.87
N GLU A 483 19.12 -15.91 19.98
CA GLU A 483 18.94 -14.64 19.29
C GLU A 483 18.45 -13.60 20.30
N GLU A 484 19.20 -12.51 20.46
CA GLU A 484 18.80 -11.38 21.28
C GLU A 484 18.08 -10.34 20.41
N VAL A 485 16.80 -10.12 20.70
CA VAL A 485 15.97 -9.15 19.97
C VAL A 485 16.16 -7.75 20.59
N LEU A 486 16.89 -6.89 19.88
CA LEU A 486 17.17 -5.53 20.32
C LEU A 486 15.98 -4.59 20.12
N LYS A 487 15.12 -4.91 19.15
CA LYS A 487 13.90 -4.15 18.83
C LYS A 487 12.66 -5.02 18.92
N PRO A 488 12.06 -5.18 20.12
CA PRO A 488 10.83 -5.95 20.29
C PRO A 488 9.58 -5.20 19.82
N VAL A 489 9.64 -3.86 19.81
CA VAL A 489 8.57 -2.96 19.37
C VAL A 489 9.13 -1.81 18.55
N CYS A 490 8.32 -1.20 17.70
CA CYS A 490 8.66 0.01 16.97
C CYS A 490 7.48 1.00 16.96
N PHE A 491 7.77 2.29 16.80
CA PHE A 491 6.78 3.35 17.01
C PHE A 491 6.51 4.18 15.76
N VAL A 492 5.24 4.47 15.53
CA VAL A 492 4.76 5.46 14.55
C VAL A 492 4.18 6.62 15.34
N PHE A 493 4.74 7.80 15.14
CA PHE A 493 4.26 9.03 15.75
C PHE A 493 3.59 9.90 14.69
N ASP A 494 2.32 10.24 14.91
CA ASP A 494 1.54 11.08 14.01
C ASP A 494 0.98 12.29 14.79
N PHE A 495 0.86 13.43 14.12
CA PHE A 495 0.42 14.69 14.73
C PHE A 495 -0.89 15.21 14.11
N ALA A 496 -1.55 14.37 13.31
CA ALA A 496 -2.87 14.60 12.74
C ALA A 496 -3.79 13.38 13.02
N PRO A 497 -4.42 13.30 14.20
CA PRO A 497 -5.22 12.15 14.63
C PRO A 497 -6.27 11.68 13.64
N THR A 498 -7.16 12.56 13.18
CA THR A 498 -8.22 12.23 12.24
C THR A 498 -7.68 11.55 10.98
N ARG A 499 -6.60 12.10 10.40
CA ARG A 499 -5.93 11.52 9.23
C ARG A 499 -5.31 10.16 9.54
N ALA A 500 -4.54 10.05 10.61
CA ALA A 500 -3.87 8.81 10.99
C ALA A 500 -4.88 7.67 11.21
N LEU A 501 -5.97 7.96 11.91
CA LEU A 501 -7.05 7.01 12.19
C LEU A 501 -7.82 6.62 10.92
N ARG A 502 -8.02 7.56 9.98
CA ARG A 502 -8.54 7.25 8.64
C ARG A 502 -7.64 6.28 7.88
N GLN A 503 -6.32 6.50 7.89
CA GLN A 503 -5.37 5.59 7.23
C GLN A 503 -5.41 4.18 7.84
N ILE A 504 -5.52 4.06 9.17
CA ILE A 504 -5.66 2.76 9.85
C ILE A 504 -6.97 2.06 9.45
N SER A 505 -8.08 2.80 9.44
CA SER A 505 -9.40 2.29 9.06
C SER A 505 -9.40 1.75 7.63
N GLU A 506 -8.97 2.57 6.68
CA GLU A 506 -8.93 2.22 5.25
C GLU A 506 -7.98 1.04 4.98
N TYR A 507 -6.84 0.99 5.68
CA TYR A 507 -5.89 -0.13 5.60
C TYR A 507 -6.50 -1.44 6.14
N GLY A 508 -7.13 -1.39 7.31
CA GLY A 508 -7.75 -2.56 7.94
C GLY A 508 -8.88 -3.15 7.08
N ILE A 509 -9.72 -2.28 6.52
CA ILE A 509 -10.82 -2.67 5.63
C ILE A 509 -10.27 -3.23 4.30
N GLY A 510 -9.29 -2.54 3.70
CA GLY A 510 -8.77 -2.90 2.38
C GLY A 510 -7.98 -4.21 2.33
N LEU A 511 -7.42 -4.68 3.45
CA LEU A 511 -6.65 -5.93 3.51
C LEU A 511 -7.52 -7.20 3.56
N SER A 512 -8.78 -7.09 4.00
CA SER A 512 -9.62 -8.25 4.26
C SER A 512 -10.45 -8.61 3.03
N ASN A 513 -10.26 -9.82 2.52
CA ASN A 513 -11.11 -10.41 1.47
C ASN A 513 -12.29 -11.21 2.02
N ASP A 514 -12.46 -11.29 3.34
CA ASP A 514 -13.57 -12.02 3.94
C ASP A 514 -14.86 -11.19 3.87
N PRO A 515 -15.84 -11.55 3.01
CA PRO A 515 -17.08 -10.79 2.85
C PRO A 515 -18.00 -10.91 4.07
N LYS A 516 -17.70 -11.81 5.03
CA LYS A 516 -18.50 -12.00 6.24
C LYS A 516 -18.09 -11.08 7.39
N LYS A 517 -16.89 -10.51 7.33
CA LYS A 517 -16.41 -9.59 8.39
C LYS A 517 -16.97 -8.20 8.17
N THR A 518 -17.50 -7.60 9.23
CA THR A 518 -17.88 -6.18 9.21
C THR A 518 -16.63 -5.29 9.18
N PRO A 519 -16.73 -4.04 8.69
CA PRO A 519 -15.63 -3.08 8.77
C PRO A 519 -15.05 -2.95 10.19
N GLU A 520 -15.93 -2.99 11.20
CA GLU A 520 -15.56 -3.01 12.61
C GLU A 520 -14.61 -4.14 12.96
N GLN A 521 -14.94 -5.36 12.54
CA GLN A 521 -14.16 -6.57 12.83
C GLN A 521 -12.82 -6.54 12.10
N GLN A 522 -12.81 -6.02 10.86
CA GLN A 522 -11.58 -5.87 10.08
C GLN A 522 -10.62 -4.88 10.74
N VAL A 523 -11.12 -3.73 11.21
CA VAL A 523 -10.33 -2.75 11.97
C VAL A 523 -9.92 -3.32 13.34
N ALA A 524 -10.80 -4.04 14.03
CA ALA A 524 -10.51 -4.68 15.32
C ALA A 524 -9.38 -5.70 15.22
N ASP A 525 -9.37 -6.52 14.17
CA ASP A 525 -8.30 -7.48 13.90
C ASP A 525 -6.95 -6.76 13.77
N LEU A 526 -6.90 -5.64 13.03
CA LEU A 526 -5.69 -4.83 12.88
C LEU A 526 -5.19 -4.27 14.20
N VAL A 527 -6.07 -3.60 14.96
CA VAL A 527 -5.65 -2.90 16.18
C VAL A 527 -5.40 -3.80 17.37
N SER A 528 -5.86 -5.06 17.32
CA SER A 528 -5.47 -6.08 18.29
C SER A 528 -3.95 -6.32 18.32
N PHE A 529 -3.26 -6.11 17.19
CA PHE A 529 -1.81 -6.27 17.05
C PHE A 529 -1.07 -4.97 16.70
N LEU A 530 -1.79 -3.90 16.35
CA LEU A 530 -1.29 -2.54 16.18
C LEU A 530 -1.98 -1.61 17.20
N PRO A 531 -1.53 -1.60 18.48
CA PRO A 531 -2.13 -0.72 19.46
C PRO A 531 -2.04 0.74 19.02
N VAL A 532 -3.19 1.42 19.01
CA VAL A 532 -3.33 2.83 18.67
C VAL A 532 -3.63 3.61 19.93
N LEU A 533 -2.79 4.57 20.26
CA LEU A 533 -3.04 5.52 21.34
C LEU A 533 -3.22 6.90 20.76
N ALA A 534 -4.30 7.59 21.15
CA ALA A 534 -4.54 8.98 20.76
C ALA A 534 -4.52 9.89 21.98
N TYR A 535 -3.82 11.00 21.85
CA TYR A 535 -3.85 12.09 22.79
C TYR A 535 -4.79 13.17 22.28
N ASP A 536 -5.84 13.46 23.04
CA ASP A 536 -6.94 14.38 22.71
C ASP A 536 -6.70 15.82 23.20
N GLY A 537 -5.50 16.14 23.67
CA GLY A 537 -5.20 17.41 24.33
C GLY A 537 -5.56 17.45 25.82
N ALA A 538 -5.85 16.29 26.43
CA ALA A 538 -5.94 16.11 27.87
C ALA A 538 -5.27 14.79 28.32
N ASN A 539 -5.67 13.67 27.72
CA ASN A 539 -5.24 12.34 28.14
C ASN A 539 -4.82 11.49 26.94
N MET A 540 -3.86 10.59 27.16
CA MET A 540 -3.49 9.57 26.18
C MET A 540 -4.35 8.33 26.41
N MET A 541 -5.20 7.98 25.44
CA MET A 541 -6.12 6.85 25.53
C MET A 541 -5.86 5.83 24.42
N GLN A 542 -5.98 4.54 24.73
CA GLN A 542 -6.00 3.52 23.69
C GLN A 542 -7.35 3.55 22.99
N ILE A 543 -7.32 3.61 21.65
CA ILE A 543 -8.50 3.77 20.83
C ILE A 543 -8.91 2.39 20.28
N ASP A 544 -10.19 2.04 20.47
CA ASP A 544 -10.76 0.81 19.92
C ASP A 544 -11.20 0.97 18.46
N ALA A 545 -11.57 -0.13 17.81
CA ALA A 545 -11.96 -0.13 16.41
C ALA A 545 -13.12 0.82 16.10
N GLY A 546 -14.10 0.91 17.01
CA GLY A 546 -15.27 1.76 16.82
C GLY A 546 -14.96 3.23 16.92
N SER A 547 -14.11 3.59 17.88
CA SER A 547 -13.61 4.94 18.03
C SER A 547 -12.75 5.32 16.83
N ILE A 548 -11.90 4.42 16.31
CA ILE A 548 -11.10 4.67 15.09
C ILE A 548 -12.01 4.97 13.91
N LEU A 549 -13.08 4.19 13.74
CA LEU A 549 -14.06 4.42 12.69
C LEU A 549 -14.77 5.76 12.90
N ASP A 550 -15.25 6.05 14.11
CA ASP A 550 -15.88 7.34 14.43
C ASP A 550 -14.95 8.53 14.13
N TYR A 551 -13.69 8.48 14.54
CA TYR A 551 -12.70 9.52 14.23
C TYR A 551 -12.41 9.64 12.73
N ALA A 552 -12.26 8.52 12.02
CA ALA A 552 -12.08 8.52 10.57
C ALA A 552 -13.27 9.18 9.84
N MET A 553 -14.45 9.14 10.46
CA MET A 553 -15.69 9.69 9.94
C MET A 553 -15.99 11.12 10.43
N ALA A 554 -15.46 11.54 11.58
CA ALA A 554 -15.79 12.78 12.27
C ALA A 554 -15.50 14.07 11.47
N GLY A 555 -14.61 14.02 10.47
CA GLY A 555 -14.38 15.14 9.54
C GLY A 555 -15.30 15.14 8.29
N THR A 556 -16.08 14.08 8.06
CA THR A 556 -16.87 13.93 6.84
C THR A 556 -18.23 14.61 7.02
N SER A 557 -18.40 15.78 6.40
CA SER A 557 -19.70 16.46 6.39
C SER A 557 -20.78 15.65 5.64
N ALA A 558 -22.06 15.89 5.95
CA ALA A 558 -23.19 15.34 5.18
C ALA A 558 -23.06 15.61 3.67
N THR A 559 -22.49 16.75 3.28
CA THR A 559 -22.23 17.11 1.88
C THR A 559 -21.17 16.20 1.24
N LEU A 560 -20.11 15.85 1.98
CA LEU A 560 -19.08 14.93 1.49
C LEU A 560 -19.60 13.49 1.40
N LEU A 561 -20.45 13.07 2.33
CA LEU A 561 -21.15 11.77 2.23
C LEU A 561 -22.07 11.72 1.01
N ALA A 562 -22.83 12.78 0.75
CA ALA A 562 -23.66 12.88 -0.45
C ALA A 562 -22.82 12.80 -1.74
N ARG A 563 -21.66 13.48 -1.79
CA ARG A 563 -20.70 13.38 -2.92
C ARG A 563 -20.17 11.96 -3.13
N LYS A 564 -19.99 11.14 -2.09
CA LYS A 564 -19.58 9.73 -2.26
C LYS A 564 -20.61 8.94 -3.07
N TRP A 565 -21.90 9.25 -2.94
CA TRP A 565 -23.00 8.66 -3.71
C TRP A 565 -23.10 9.15 -5.15
N GLU A 566 -22.41 10.24 -5.49
CA GLU A 566 -22.25 10.75 -6.86
C GLU A 566 -21.02 10.14 -7.57
N SER A 567 -20.24 9.29 -6.89
CA SER A 567 -18.99 8.76 -7.44
C SER A 567 -19.22 7.82 -8.61
N ALA A 568 -18.48 8.07 -9.69
CA ALA A 568 -18.40 7.21 -10.86
C ALA A 568 -17.92 5.79 -10.55
N MET A 569 -17.21 5.59 -9.43
CA MET A 569 -16.71 4.28 -8.99
C MET A 569 -17.81 3.36 -8.41
N LEU A 570 -19.00 3.88 -8.14
CA LEU A 570 -20.12 3.06 -7.64
C LEU A 570 -20.75 2.19 -8.73
N VAL A 571 -20.46 2.48 -10.00
CA VAL A 571 -21.08 1.84 -11.15
C VAL A 571 -20.00 1.37 -12.11
N ASN A 572 -20.20 0.20 -12.71
CA ASN A 572 -19.27 -0.37 -13.67
C ASN A 572 -19.90 -0.36 -15.07
N VAL A 573 -19.19 0.25 -16.02
CA VAL A 573 -19.65 0.47 -17.41
C VAL A 573 -18.59 0.02 -18.42
N ASP A 574 -17.75 -0.94 -18.04
CA ASP A 574 -16.83 -1.62 -18.94
C ASP A 574 -17.59 -2.47 -19.97
N ASN A 575 -16.90 -2.84 -21.06
CA ASN A 575 -17.54 -3.55 -22.17
C ASN A 575 -18.08 -4.93 -21.76
N ASP A 576 -17.39 -5.64 -20.88
CA ASP A 576 -17.80 -6.99 -20.49
C ASP A 576 -19.07 -6.92 -19.63
N THR A 577 -19.13 -5.95 -18.72
CA THR A 577 -20.32 -5.66 -17.92
C THR A 577 -21.48 -5.24 -18.80
N LEU A 578 -21.26 -4.32 -19.75
CA LEU A 578 -22.29 -3.88 -20.68
C LEU A 578 -22.77 -5.01 -21.62
N ALA A 579 -21.86 -5.87 -22.07
CA ALA A 579 -22.20 -7.03 -22.90
C ALA A 579 -23.04 -8.05 -22.13
N ARG A 580 -22.71 -8.32 -20.85
CA ARG A 580 -23.52 -9.17 -19.97
C ARG A 580 -24.95 -8.62 -19.81
N VAL A 581 -25.09 -7.31 -19.61
CA VAL A 581 -26.39 -6.65 -19.54
C VAL A 581 -27.15 -6.80 -20.86
N LEU A 582 -26.51 -6.51 -22.00
CA LEU A 582 -27.13 -6.62 -23.33
C LEU A 582 -27.60 -8.05 -23.64
N SER A 583 -26.85 -9.06 -23.20
CA SER A 583 -27.16 -10.48 -23.41
C SER A 583 -28.29 -11.02 -22.53
N ASN A 584 -28.80 -10.23 -21.58
CA ASN A 584 -29.84 -10.63 -20.63
C ASN A 584 -31.06 -9.72 -20.76
N GLU A 585 -32.16 -10.25 -21.32
CA GLU A 585 -33.40 -9.50 -21.57
C GLU A 585 -33.99 -8.88 -20.28
N GLU A 586 -33.94 -9.60 -19.15
CA GLU A 586 -34.43 -9.10 -17.86
C GLU A 586 -33.58 -7.94 -17.36
N ALA A 587 -32.26 -8.01 -17.54
CA ALA A 587 -31.34 -6.95 -17.16
C ALA A 587 -31.51 -5.70 -18.03
N MET A 588 -31.68 -5.86 -19.35
CA MET A 588 -32.00 -4.74 -20.24
C MET A 588 -33.31 -4.07 -19.83
N ALA A 589 -34.36 -4.86 -19.57
CA ALA A 589 -35.64 -4.33 -19.12
C ALA A 589 -35.54 -3.62 -17.76
N ALA A 590 -34.66 -4.07 -16.85
CA ALA A 590 -34.38 -3.40 -15.59
C ALA A 590 -33.71 -2.04 -15.82
N VAL A 591 -32.63 -2.00 -16.60
CA VAL A 591 -31.88 -0.76 -16.86
C VAL A 591 -32.75 0.28 -17.58
N GLU A 592 -33.65 -0.13 -18.46
CA GLU A 592 -34.61 0.76 -19.13
C GLU A 592 -35.64 1.44 -18.21
N ARG A 593 -35.88 0.87 -17.02
CA ARG A 593 -36.75 1.46 -16.00
C ARG A 593 -36.04 2.55 -15.19
N ILE A 594 -34.71 2.63 -15.27
CA ILE A 594 -33.95 3.68 -14.58
C ILE A 594 -34.32 5.04 -15.15
N GLU A 595 -34.51 6.02 -14.27
CA GLU A 595 -34.98 7.34 -14.67
C GLU A 595 -34.03 8.00 -15.68
N GLY A 596 -34.62 8.48 -16.77
CA GLY A 596 -33.89 9.19 -17.82
C GLY A 596 -33.03 8.28 -18.69
N TRP A 597 -33.14 6.95 -18.57
CA TRP A 597 -32.50 5.99 -19.48
C TRP A 597 -33.00 6.13 -20.91
N ARG A 598 -34.32 6.31 -21.11
CA ARG A 598 -34.95 6.52 -22.43
C ARG A 598 -34.36 7.70 -23.22
N ALA A 599 -33.74 8.67 -22.54
CA ALA A 599 -33.11 9.82 -23.20
C ALA A 599 -31.74 9.49 -23.84
N LEU A 600 -31.20 8.29 -23.59
CA LEU A 600 -29.94 7.82 -24.19
C LEU A 600 -30.12 7.27 -25.60
N GLY A 601 -31.36 6.98 -26.01
CA GLY A 601 -31.70 6.35 -27.28
C GLY A 601 -31.69 4.83 -27.21
N ASP A 602 -32.47 4.21 -28.09
CA ASP A 602 -32.52 2.75 -28.23
C ASP A 602 -31.14 2.25 -28.69
N ASN A 603 -30.70 1.09 -28.18
CA ASN A 603 -29.42 0.45 -28.54
C ASN A 603 -28.14 1.21 -28.15
N VAL A 604 -28.19 2.07 -27.12
CA VAL A 604 -26.98 2.79 -26.64
C VAL A 604 -25.84 1.84 -26.23
N ILE A 605 -26.17 0.74 -25.53
CA ILE A 605 -25.19 -0.25 -25.07
C ILE A 605 -24.53 -0.95 -26.26
N GLU A 606 -25.34 -1.41 -27.22
CA GLU A 606 -24.86 -2.05 -28.45
C GLU A 606 -23.96 -1.09 -29.25
N THR A 607 -24.33 0.19 -29.34
CA THR A 607 -23.54 1.23 -30.00
C THR A 607 -22.17 1.41 -29.34
N ILE A 608 -22.12 1.43 -28.01
CA ILE A 608 -20.85 1.53 -27.25
C ILE A 608 -19.95 0.33 -27.57
N ILE A 609 -20.50 -0.89 -27.54
CA ILE A 609 -19.75 -2.13 -27.79
C ILE A 609 -19.22 -2.15 -29.23
N ASN A 610 -20.08 -1.89 -30.21
CA ASN A 610 -19.72 -1.89 -31.63
C ASN A 610 -18.63 -0.85 -31.96
N LYS A 611 -18.76 0.38 -31.44
CA LYS A 611 -17.75 1.43 -31.64
C LYS A 611 -16.43 1.08 -30.93
N SER A 612 -16.51 0.48 -29.73
CA SER A 612 -15.31 0.06 -29.01
C SER A 612 -14.54 -1.05 -29.73
N GLU A 613 -15.23 -2.03 -30.32
CA GLU A 613 -14.59 -3.07 -31.15
C GLU A 613 -13.99 -2.48 -32.43
N LYS A 614 -14.69 -1.54 -33.08
CA LYS A 614 -14.16 -0.82 -34.25
C LYS A 614 -12.87 -0.04 -33.93
N VAL A 615 -12.82 0.62 -32.77
CA VAL A 615 -11.60 1.28 -32.26
C VAL A 615 -10.48 0.27 -32.03
N LYS A 616 -10.80 -0.90 -31.46
CA LYS A 616 -9.84 -1.98 -31.21
C LYS A 616 -9.25 -2.52 -32.51
N ASP A 617 -10.07 -2.72 -33.53
CA ASP A 617 -9.63 -3.13 -34.87
C ASP A 617 -8.73 -2.07 -35.54
N LEU A 618 -9.12 -0.79 -35.47
CA LEU A 618 -8.30 0.31 -35.99
C LEU A 618 -6.96 0.43 -35.26
N LYS A 619 -6.94 0.24 -33.94
CA LYS A 619 -5.69 0.20 -33.15
C LYS A 619 -4.83 -1.00 -33.48
N LYS A 620 -5.43 -2.17 -33.73
CA LYS A 620 -4.70 -3.35 -34.18
C LYS A 620 -4.06 -3.11 -35.54
N LYS A 621 -4.80 -2.50 -36.48
CA LYS A 621 -4.29 -2.11 -37.79
C LYS A 621 -3.14 -1.09 -37.69
N ALA A 622 -3.24 -0.13 -36.77
CA ALA A 622 -2.17 0.82 -36.47
C ALA A 622 -0.87 0.16 -35.96
N LYS A 623 -0.97 -1.01 -35.32
CA LYS A 623 0.20 -1.81 -34.90
C LYS A 623 0.82 -2.62 -36.04
N GLU A 624 0.04 -2.90 -37.09
CA GLU A 624 0.47 -3.67 -38.27
C GLU A 624 0.92 -2.78 -39.45
N GLY A 625 0.74 -1.45 -39.36
CA GLY A 625 1.20 -0.45 -40.32
C GLY A 625 0.64 0.95 -40.05
N ASP A 626 1.02 1.94 -40.88
CA ASP A 626 0.56 3.33 -40.73
C ASP A 626 -0.93 3.50 -41.07
N LEU A 627 -1.67 4.16 -40.17
CA LEU A 627 -3.05 4.59 -40.43
C LEU A 627 -3.06 5.76 -41.40
N SER A 628 -4.01 5.76 -42.34
CA SER A 628 -4.28 6.95 -43.17
C SER A 628 -4.83 8.10 -42.32
N GLU A 629 -4.65 9.35 -42.77
CA GLU A 629 -5.19 10.54 -42.09
C GLU A 629 -6.72 10.47 -41.86
N LYS A 630 -7.43 9.77 -42.75
CA LYS A 630 -8.87 9.51 -42.61
C LYS A 630 -9.15 8.53 -41.47
N GLU A 631 -8.38 7.45 -41.35
CA GLU A 631 -8.52 6.44 -40.30
C GLU A 631 -8.06 6.97 -38.93
N LYS A 632 -7.05 7.84 -38.87
CA LYS A 632 -6.66 8.53 -37.62
C LYS A 632 -7.78 9.45 -37.12
N ARG A 633 -8.41 10.18 -38.03
CA ARG A 633 -9.57 11.03 -37.70
C ARG A 633 -10.76 10.19 -37.25
N GLU A 634 -11.05 9.10 -37.97
CA GLU A 634 -12.10 8.15 -37.60
C GLU A 634 -11.85 7.49 -36.24
N LEU A 635 -10.61 7.07 -35.96
CA LEU A 635 -10.21 6.55 -34.65
C LEU A 635 -10.50 7.56 -33.54
N THR A 636 -10.10 8.82 -33.75
CA THR A 636 -10.31 9.91 -32.76
C THR A 636 -11.80 10.20 -32.55
N ASP A 637 -12.57 10.26 -33.63
CA ASP A 637 -14.00 10.57 -33.60
C ASP A 637 -14.79 9.43 -32.92
N GLU A 638 -14.53 8.17 -33.29
CA GLU A 638 -15.15 6.98 -32.69
C GLU A 638 -14.77 6.86 -31.19
N GLU A 639 -13.50 7.11 -30.83
CA GLU A 639 -13.06 7.10 -29.44
C GLU A 639 -13.78 8.14 -28.58
N LYS A 640 -13.90 9.36 -29.10
CA LYS A 640 -14.59 10.45 -28.41
C LYS A 640 -16.07 10.12 -28.23
N GLU A 641 -16.68 9.51 -29.24
CA GLU A 641 -18.10 9.20 -29.24
C GLU A 641 -18.45 8.08 -28.26
N TYR A 642 -17.75 6.93 -28.29
CA TYR A 642 -18.08 5.85 -27.35
C TYR A 642 -17.76 6.24 -25.90
N LYS A 643 -16.68 6.99 -25.64
CA LYS A 643 -16.36 7.53 -24.30
C LYS A 643 -17.47 8.47 -23.81
N SER A 644 -17.99 9.32 -24.69
CA SER A 644 -19.10 10.24 -24.38
C SER A 644 -20.39 9.48 -24.06
N LEU A 645 -20.75 8.47 -24.86
CA LEU A 645 -21.92 7.63 -24.62
C LEU A 645 -21.79 6.83 -23.32
N ARG A 646 -20.61 6.23 -23.06
CA ARG A 646 -20.32 5.52 -21.81
C ARG A 646 -20.47 6.44 -20.60
N LYS A 647 -19.97 7.68 -20.68
CA LYS A 647 -20.13 8.68 -19.62
C LYS A 647 -21.62 8.98 -19.35
N LYS A 648 -22.43 9.15 -20.41
CA LYS A 648 -23.87 9.37 -20.25
C LYS A 648 -24.58 8.17 -19.59
N VAL A 649 -24.23 6.94 -19.99
CA VAL A 649 -24.74 5.71 -19.34
C VAL A 649 -24.36 5.70 -17.86
N GLN A 650 -23.09 6.00 -17.55
CA GLN A 650 -22.58 6.07 -16.20
C GLN A 650 -23.34 7.10 -15.35
N GLU A 651 -23.56 8.31 -15.87
CA GLU A 651 -24.34 9.37 -15.21
C GLU A 651 -25.77 8.92 -14.88
N LYS A 652 -26.42 8.11 -15.73
CA LYS A 652 -27.77 7.57 -15.41
C LYS A 652 -27.74 6.54 -14.29
N LEU A 653 -26.74 5.67 -14.27
CA LEU A 653 -26.56 4.69 -13.20
C LEU A 653 -26.18 5.37 -11.87
N ILE A 654 -25.37 6.43 -11.90
CA ILE A 654 -25.05 7.24 -10.71
C ILE A 654 -26.31 7.93 -10.17
N LYS A 655 -27.17 8.47 -11.05
CA LYS A 655 -28.45 9.08 -10.60
C LYS A 655 -29.36 8.11 -9.86
N PHE A 656 -29.29 6.82 -10.19
CA PHE A 656 -29.92 5.79 -9.37
C PHE A 656 -29.24 5.70 -8.00
N ALA A 657 -27.91 5.60 -7.94
CA ALA A 657 -27.16 5.48 -6.69
C ALA A 657 -27.40 6.66 -5.73
N THR A 658 -27.52 7.89 -6.25
CA THR A 658 -27.80 9.09 -5.44
C THR A 658 -29.15 9.08 -4.72
N ARG A 659 -30.07 8.16 -5.05
CA ARG A 659 -31.38 8.02 -4.38
C ARG A 659 -31.34 7.11 -3.17
N ILE A 660 -30.31 6.28 -3.05
CA ILE A 660 -30.18 5.32 -1.95
C ILE A 660 -30.05 6.01 -0.58
N PRO A 661 -29.29 7.12 -0.42
CA PRO A 661 -29.24 7.82 0.88
C PRO A 661 -30.59 8.33 1.37
N ALA A 662 -31.47 8.76 0.47
CA ALA A 662 -32.80 9.22 0.83
C ALA A 662 -33.64 8.10 1.45
N PHE A 663 -33.41 6.86 1.04
CA PHE A 663 -34.07 5.69 1.61
C PHE A 663 -33.55 5.40 3.02
N MET A 664 -32.23 5.50 3.24
CA MET A 664 -31.62 5.28 4.56
C MET A 664 -32.16 6.26 5.62
N TYR A 665 -32.40 7.53 5.26
CA TYR A 665 -33.01 8.52 6.17
C TYR A 665 -34.48 8.27 6.50
N LEU A 666 -35.20 7.49 5.69
CA LEU A 666 -36.65 7.32 5.81
C LEU A 666 -37.02 6.04 6.56
N THR A 667 -36.05 5.32 7.12
CA THR A 667 -36.24 3.94 7.59
C THR A 667 -35.70 3.74 9.00
N ASP A 668 -36.48 3.10 9.87
CA ASP A 668 -36.11 2.80 11.26
C ASP A 668 -35.32 1.48 11.43
N TYR A 669 -35.14 0.68 10.37
CA TYR A 669 -34.45 -0.62 10.42
C TYR A 669 -32.98 -0.50 10.06
N ARG A 670 -32.08 -1.01 10.92
CA ARG A 670 -30.63 -0.84 10.75
C ARG A 670 -30.00 -1.80 9.76
N GLU A 671 -29.41 -1.21 8.73
CA GLU A 671 -28.78 -1.90 7.61
C GLU A 671 -27.26 -2.01 7.88
N ASN A 672 -26.62 -3.12 7.52
CA ASN A 672 -25.15 -3.22 7.53
C ASN A 672 -24.59 -3.30 6.10
N THR A 673 -25.46 -3.57 5.13
CA THR A 673 -25.14 -3.73 3.72
C THR A 673 -26.24 -3.12 2.87
N LEU A 674 -25.93 -2.79 1.61
CA LEU A 674 -26.91 -2.39 0.60
C LEU A 674 -28.01 -3.44 0.41
N GLN A 675 -27.71 -4.71 0.65
CA GLN A 675 -28.71 -5.77 0.60
C GLN A 675 -29.68 -5.70 1.78
N ASP A 676 -29.22 -5.34 2.98
CA ASP A 676 -30.11 -5.08 4.12
C ASP A 676 -31.05 -3.91 3.85
N VAL A 677 -30.51 -2.83 3.25
CA VAL A 677 -31.29 -1.67 2.79
C VAL A 677 -32.44 -2.15 1.92
N ILE A 678 -32.14 -2.94 0.91
CA ILE A 678 -33.11 -3.22 -0.15
C ILE A 678 -34.07 -4.36 0.21
N THR A 679 -33.64 -5.35 0.99
CA THR A 679 -34.44 -6.55 1.28
C THR A 679 -35.34 -6.43 2.50
N LYS A 680 -34.97 -5.61 3.50
CA LYS A 680 -35.75 -5.48 4.75
C LYS A 680 -36.75 -4.33 4.73
N ILE A 681 -36.64 -3.41 3.78
CA ILE A 681 -37.45 -2.20 3.74
C ILE A 681 -38.42 -2.24 2.56
N GLU A 682 -39.61 -1.68 2.80
CA GLU A 682 -40.76 -1.57 1.92
C GLU A 682 -40.42 -1.62 0.41
N PRO A 683 -40.54 -2.81 -0.23
CA PRO A 683 -40.21 -2.99 -1.65
C PRO A 683 -40.99 -2.05 -2.59
N VAL A 684 -42.14 -1.56 -2.11
CA VAL A 684 -43.00 -0.59 -2.79
C VAL A 684 -42.37 0.80 -2.81
N LEU A 685 -41.77 1.25 -1.70
CA LEU A 685 -41.07 2.54 -1.63
C LEU A 685 -39.82 2.52 -2.49
N PHE A 686 -39.03 1.45 -2.42
CA PHE A 686 -37.83 1.25 -3.25
C PHE A 686 -38.17 1.36 -4.75
N ARG A 687 -39.24 0.68 -5.19
CA ARG A 687 -39.70 0.73 -6.58
C ARG A 687 -40.21 2.11 -6.98
N THR A 688 -40.92 2.80 -6.10
CA THR A 688 -41.46 4.15 -6.37
C THR A 688 -40.34 5.16 -6.59
N VAL A 689 -39.27 5.09 -5.78
CA VAL A 689 -38.17 6.05 -5.82
C VAL A 689 -37.17 5.73 -6.93
N THR A 690 -36.86 4.44 -7.14
CA THR A 690 -35.77 4.04 -8.04
C THR A 690 -36.23 3.55 -9.41
N GLY A 691 -37.51 3.18 -9.55
CA GLY A 691 -38.05 2.51 -10.73
C GLY A 691 -37.75 1.00 -10.80
N LEU A 692 -36.91 0.47 -9.90
CA LEU A 692 -36.48 -0.93 -9.88
C LEU A 692 -37.17 -1.74 -8.78
N THR A 693 -37.43 -3.01 -9.04
CA THR A 693 -37.75 -3.98 -7.99
C THR A 693 -36.47 -4.49 -7.32
N VAL A 694 -36.61 -5.10 -6.14
CA VAL A 694 -35.48 -5.78 -5.46
C VAL A 694 -34.82 -6.81 -6.37
N ALA A 695 -35.62 -7.59 -7.10
CA ALA A 695 -35.12 -8.60 -8.02
C ALA A 695 -34.35 -8.00 -9.21
N ASP A 696 -34.81 -6.86 -9.74
CA ASP A 696 -34.09 -6.13 -10.80
C ASP A 696 -32.72 -5.66 -10.29
N PHE A 697 -32.69 -5.09 -9.08
CA PHE A 697 -31.45 -4.61 -8.48
C PHE A 697 -30.46 -5.75 -8.22
N ASP A 698 -30.92 -6.85 -7.62
CA ASP A 698 -30.10 -8.04 -7.36
C ASP A 698 -29.55 -8.65 -8.65
N LEU A 699 -30.30 -8.57 -9.76
CA LEU A 699 -29.83 -8.98 -11.07
C LEU A 699 -28.69 -8.06 -11.56
N LEU A 700 -28.84 -6.74 -11.46
CA LEU A 700 -27.82 -5.79 -11.89
C LEU A 700 -26.55 -5.87 -11.03
N VAL A 701 -26.67 -6.13 -9.73
CA VAL A 701 -25.54 -6.42 -8.84
C VAL A 701 -24.83 -7.70 -9.28
N ARG A 702 -25.55 -8.79 -9.55
CA ARG A 702 -24.98 -10.06 -10.03
C ARG A 702 -24.24 -9.91 -11.36
N LEU A 703 -24.70 -9.01 -12.23
CA LEU A 703 -24.02 -8.69 -13.50
C LEU A 703 -22.84 -7.72 -13.35
N LYS A 704 -22.53 -7.29 -12.11
CA LYS A 704 -21.49 -6.34 -11.73
C LYS A 704 -21.72 -4.90 -12.24
N VAL A 705 -22.98 -4.51 -12.50
CA VAL A 705 -23.32 -3.13 -12.91
C VAL A 705 -23.11 -2.13 -11.77
N PHE A 706 -23.40 -2.56 -10.54
CA PHE A 706 -23.18 -1.78 -9.32
C PHE A 706 -22.03 -2.38 -8.52
N ASN A 707 -21.12 -1.52 -8.05
CA ASN A 707 -20.02 -1.94 -7.18
C ASN A 707 -20.51 -2.03 -5.74
N THR A 708 -20.94 -3.23 -5.35
CA THR A 708 -21.52 -3.50 -4.02
C THR A 708 -20.55 -3.18 -2.88
N GLU A 709 -19.25 -3.41 -3.04
CA GLU A 709 -18.26 -3.11 -2.00
C GLU A 709 -18.19 -1.60 -1.72
N ARG A 710 -18.10 -0.79 -2.78
CA ARG A 710 -18.05 0.67 -2.67
C ARG A 710 -19.36 1.25 -2.15
N MET A 711 -20.50 0.69 -2.57
CA MET A 711 -21.81 1.11 -2.10
C MET A 711 -22.03 0.71 -0.63
N ASN A 712 -21.62 -0.50 -0.21
CA ASN A 712 -21.67 -0.93 1.20
C ASN A 712 -20.80 -0.03 2.08
N ALA A 713 -19.61 0.36 1.62
CA ALA A 713 -18.77 1.33 2.33
C ALA A 713 -19.45 2.70 2.46
N ALA A 714 -20.19 3.14 1.43
CA ALA A 714 -20.96 4.40 1.49
C ALA A 714 -22.17 4.31 2.44
N VAL A 715 -22.87 3.16 2.47
CA VAL A 715 -23.95 2.86 3.43
C VAL A 715 -23.40 2.87 4.86
N PHE A 716 -22.32 2.15 5.11
CA PHE A 716 -21.68 2.10 6.43
C PHE A 716 -21.25 3.50 6.90
N ALA A 717 -20.65 4.29 5.99
CA ALA A 717 -20.22 5.64 6.27
C ALA A 717 -21.39 6.55 6.68
N PHE A 718 -22.48 6.49 5.92
CA PHE A 718 -23.68 7.26 6.20
C PHE A 718 -24.30 6.91 7.55
N LYS A 719 -24.43 5.61 7.85
CA LYS A 719 -24.98 5.11 9.11
C LYS A 719 -24.22 5.61 10.33
N ARG A 720 -22.89 5.54 10.29
CA ARG A 720 -22.03 6.00 11.39
C ARG A 720 -22.18 7.50 11.64
N TYR A 721 -22.29 8.30 10.58
CA TYR A 721 -22.54 9.74 10.70
C TYR A 721 -23.92 10.03 11.33
N GLU A 722 -24.95 9.28 10.94
CA GLU A 722 -26.28 9.38 11.54
C GLU A 722 -26.29 8.95 13.01
N ASP A 723 -25.69 7.80 13.34
CA ASP A 723 -25.56 7.29 14.71
C ASP A 723 -24.83 8.32 15.61
N ALA A 724 -23.75 8.94 15.12
CA ALA A 724 -23.04 10.00 15.84
C ALA A 724 -23.91 11.27 16.04
N SER A 725 -24.70 11.65 15.03
CA SER A 725 -25.62 12.79 15.09
C SER A 725 -26.78 12.55 16.08
N LEU A 726 -27.32 11.34 16.12
CA LEU A 726 -28.37 10.94 17.07
C LEU A 726 -27.84 10.89 18.51
N ARG A 727 -26.62 10.38 18.72
CA ARG A 727 -25.94 10.41 20.03
C ARG A 727 -25.77 11.85 20.54
N TYR A 728 -25.40 12.80 19.67
CA TYR A 728 -25.26 14.21 20.05
C TYR A 728 -26.58 14.85 20.48
N THR A 729 -27.73 14.40 19.96
CA THR A 729 -29.05 14.92 20.34
C THR A 729 -29.64 14.26 21.60
N GLY A 730 -28.90 13.32 22.22
CA GLY A 730 -29.36 12.59 23.41
C GLY A 730 -30.49 11.59 23.13
N ILE A 731 -30.74 11.28 21.85
CA ILE A 731 -31.71 10.28 21.43
C ILE A 731 -30.97 8.95 21.35
N ASP A 732 -31.26 8.08 22.30
CA ASP A 732 -30.64 6.76 22.35
C ASP A 732 -31.13 5.94 21.16
N SER A 733 -30.19 5.55 20.31
CA SER A 733 -30.56 5.02 19.00
C SER A 733 -31.20 3.63 19.09
N HIS A 734 -31.00 2.81 20.16
CA HIS A 734 -31.74 1.60 20.60
C HIS A 734 -30.94 0.82 21.70
N GLU A 735 -31.62 0.01 22.53
CA GLU A 735 -31.00 -0.88 23.54
C GLU A 735 -30.07 -1.95 22.91
N GLY A 736 -28.85 -2.09 23.45
CA GLY A 736 -27.94 -3.22 23.17
C GLY A 736 -26.75 -2.95 22.24
N LEU A 737 -26.60 -1.73 21.72
CA LEU A 737 -25.41 -1.30 20.93
C LEU A 737 -24.46 -0.36 21.69
N THR A 738 -24.78 -0.06 22.94
CA THR A 738 -23.93 0.68 23.88
C THR A 738 -22.94 -0.29 24.53
N HIS A 739 -21.70 -0.31 24.05
CA HIS A 739 -20.58 -0.46 24.98
C HIS A 739 -20.18 0.94 25.42
N ILE A 740 -20.69 1.31 26.60
CA ILE A 740 -20.24 2.49 27.34
C ILE A 740 -18.82 2.19 27.83
N GLY A 741 -17.86 3.01 27.43
CA GLY A 741 -16.48 2.89 27.87
C GLY A 741 -15.70 4.18 27.64
N GLY A 742 -15.87 5.15 28.54
CA GLY A 742 -14.99 6.31 28.61
C GLY A 742 -15.62 7.50 29.35
N TYR A 743 -15.31 7.56 30.65
CA TYR A 743 -15.21 8.72 31.56
C TYR A 743 -15.85 8.39 32.92
N ASP A 744 -14.96 8.00 33.85
CA ASP A 744 -15.18 7.69 35.27
C ASP A 744 -16.23 6.61 35.63
N THR A 745 -15.74 5.47 36.14
CA THR A 745 -16.46 4.50 36.99
C THR A 745 -17.52 5.19 37.89
N VAL A 746 -18.75 4.71 38.15
CA VAL A 746 -19.17 3.39 38.67
C VAL A 746 -20.72 3.20 38.55
N ILE A 747 -21.15 1.93 38.58
CA ILE A 747 -22.42 1.29 39.03
C ILE A 747 -23.55 1.15 38.00
N ALA A 748 -23.81 -0.11 37.66
CA ALA A 748 -25.04 -0.61 37.05
C ALA A 748 -26.26 -0.13 37.83
N LYS A 749 -27.28 0.38 37.13
CA LYS A 749 -28.63 0.43 37.67
C LYS A 749 -29.36 -0.84 37.25
N ASP A 750 -29.98 -1.48 38.24
CA ASP A 750 -30.79 -2.70 38.15
C ASP A 750 -31.80 -2.71 37.00
#